data_AF-A0A354Q7B6-F1
#
_entry.id   AF-A0A354Q7B6-F1
#
_cell.length_a   1.000
_cell.length_b   1.000
_cell.length_c   1.000
_cell.angle_alpha   90.00
_cell.angle_beta   90.00
_cell.angle_gamma   90.00
#
_symmetry.space_group_name_H-M   'P 1'
#
loop_
_entity.id
_entity.type
_entity.pdbx_description
1 polymer ?
#
loop_
_entity_poly.entity_id
_entity_poly.type
_entity_poly.pdbx_seq_one_letter_code
_entity_poly.pdbx_strand_id
1 'polypeptide(L)'
;MTTVTNTDAPSQLDQQLELLCSFNVQIPCNPQGEFAASSFKTLLQSLNTNQICDSLRGSYHDVHLKKWKEYAQREFNEMGRINRLRLESLMQLSDQEMHQTIFEGILLFDINPENVAPLELQEKTGEFDEEGKPVMSTMTFDVFQKGAIHGIEGLERFLSSASIKGEAGMDAHLEEEFSGTDLMSNFKQESGQLIKSLTTIGSLGGIGHKPDSDMDAQIIINSNPEFKFSWNDADFLVALIANVMESFYDDYYINGLTTQERLVTKKAAAGTLREQYSAGLSEEEQQVIEFIFASSYRKELRKLIQEHIQKRPAEEQKQFFQKSVISTLNKYPDCENFLEPLKKFFSFLKIGGGDLQQKAFPYSLKQLSKEKVLNCLTNYYRTTFLDVAGARQILWRYGVNNNLAPESLPEEKKNECFLNSLTNNSQLSTLLTEFFEYLSSHVAYASMNKLSEAMQTLKQHFSSHNVVFKDGLEQQVLSKLEINYSSRTVRMIETFSNGQAKDLEAEIEYPLHLKIQQAEAYLTKKYPTTKIHFFTNILRKQRAGQHTPFLVSPDGSMAYALMLNDFLLNPAAMICGITPMPFDLPKNFKILSSIGVFPEAEWTLKQNLAAEYRKNNKVTENDTGEVQINKNVTEKNQILEEETESFILGKLPNWGEIIIPREMFLGHAIPIFLRESEKISHRNLPKALLNCWWLEMIVCIDEEDELPTSLTRLLWNPEGRYFIRENRKGPLIDAIVRMEDDYPALQLDPWWLKFTEMLVRFESYEQEEEEEPDFELNTLSETQKNIVFCFAQHMRISDVINFGDDGNPVWLDENSTWRSRALVDFYKIFFSIPEDRRELIRFSEGRDDAGNKMEKILKKLFLESMTRVENKLCKIGHTRALTQISNQLARLSEKGFEKEKAANILSPLLDVVNQRVSIEDRKVLVKLKKKIPLNKLEQMQAKIVYEELQKLKSVQGNIVDYFKQYDLIMKESWVRKTITNAKVSVAG
;
A
#
# COMPACT_ATOMS: atom_id res chain seq x y z
N MET A 1 25.87 -23.94 11.92
CA MET A 1 25.73 -23.72 13.37
C MET A 1 27.10 -23.64 14.03
N THR A 2 27.61 -22.42 14.20
CA THR A 2 28.60 -22.00 15.22
C THR A 2 28.41 -20.50 15.35
N THR A 3 27.43 -20.11 16.16
CA THR A 3 27.15 -18.71 16.49
C THR A 3 28.35 -18.15 17.25
N VAL A 4 29.10 -17.27 16.59
CA VAL A 4 29.96 -16.32 17.30
C VAL A 4 29.01 -15.38 18.06
N THR A 5 28.85 -15.65 19.35
CA THR A 5 28.11 -14.79 20.26
C THR A 5 28.88 -13.48 20.41
N ASN A 6 28.47 -12.44 19.67
CA ASN A 6 28.84 -11.06 19.98
C ASN A 6 28.31 -10.75 21.39
N THR A 7 29.20 -10.71 22.38
CA THR A 7 28.88 -10.52 23.81
C THR A 7 28.57 -9.07 24.20
N ASP A 8 28.52 -8.13 23.25
CA ASP A 8 28.32 -6.69 23.51
C ASP A 8 26.94 -6.15 23.07
N ALA A 9 25.92 -7.01 22.92
CA ALA A 9 24.57 -6.52 22.64
C ALA A 9 23.95 -5.88 23.91
N PRO A 10 23.54 -4.60 23.88
CA PRO A 10 22.94 -3.95 25.04
C PRO A 10 21.65 -4.67 25.46
N SER A 11 21.42 -4.78 26.77
CA SER A 11 20.23 -5.43 27.31
C SER A 11 18.95 -4.69 26.89
N GLN A 12 17.80 -5.36 26.90
CA GLN A 12 16.50 -4.73 26.59
C GLN A 12 16.26 -3.47 27.44
N LEU A 13 16.61 -3.51 28.73
CA LEU A 13 16.48 -2.37 29.64
C LEU A 13 17.37 -1.19 29.22
N ASP A 14 18.59 -1.46 28.75
CA ASP A 14 19.52 -0.41 28.33
C ASP A 14 19.01 0.28 27.05
N GLN A 15 18.50 -0.49 26.08
CA GLN A 15 17.88 0.04 24.86
C GLN A 15 16.65 0.92 25.17
N GLN A 16 15.78 0.46 26.08
CA GLN A 16 14.62 1.23 26.54
C GLN A 16 15.03 2.54 27.23
N LEU A 17 16.07 2.49 28.07
CA LEU A 17 16.57 3.65 28.80
C LEU A 17 17.18 4.68 27.85
N GLU A 18 17.95 4.24 26.86
CA GLU A 18 18.53 5.10 25.82
C GLU A 18 17.44 5.86 25.06
N LEU A 19 16.38 5.16 24.65
CA LEU A 19 15.23 5.77 23.98
C LEU A 19 14.49 6.79 24.86
N LEU A 20 14.23 6.47 26.14
CA LEU A 20 13.59 7.43 27.04
C LEU A 20 14.46 8.68 27.26
N CYS A 21 15.77 8.50 27.41
CA CYS A 21 16.71 9.61 27.53
C CYS A 21 16.71 10.48 26.26
N SER A 22 16.71 9.87 25.07
CA SER A 22 16.69 10.61 23.80
C SER A 22 15.40 11.40 23.59
N PHE A 23 14.25 10.86 24.02
CA PHE A 23 12.98 11.61 24.02
C PHE A 23 12.97 12.72 25.06
N ASN A 24 13.56 12.50 26.24
CA ASN A 24 13.56 13.49 27.31
C ASN A 24 14.38 14.75 26.98
N VAL A 25 15.50 14.59 26.25
CA VAL A 25 16.31 15.73 25.77
C VAL A 25 15.51 16.65 24.84
N GLN A 26 14.49 16.12 24.16
CA GLN A 26 13.60 16.89 23.28
C GLN A 26 12.54 17.69 24.06
N ILE A 27 12.44 17.56 25.38
CA ILE A 27 11.44 18.24 26.23
C ILE A 27 12.17 19.21 27.16
N PRO A 28 12.34 20.49 26.79
CA PRO A 28 13.20 21.42 27.55
C PRO A 28 12.67 21.71 28.97
N CYS A 29 11.36 21.54 29.19
CA CYS A 29 10.72 21.76 30.48
C CYS A 29 10.75 20.55 31.43
N ASN A 30 11.31 19.41 31.01
CA ASN A 30 11.51 18.24 31.86
C ASN A 30 12.86 18.28 32.60
N PRO A 31 12.99 17.57 33.75
CA PRO A 31 14.29 17.32 34.40
C PRO A 31 15.25 16.60 33.44
N GLN A 32 16.53 16.99 33.44
CA GLN A 32 17.56 16.45 32.54
C GLN A 32 18.71 15.79 33.32
N GLY A 33 19.58 15.06 32.62
CA GLY A 33 20.81 14.48 33.18
C GLY A 33 20.60 13.19 33.99
N GLU A 34 21.60 12.81 34.80
CA GLU A 34 21.64 11.53 35.54
C GLU A 34 20.46 11.31 36.48
N PHE A 35 19.91 12.39 37.05
CA PHE A 35 18.73 12.33 37.89
C PHE A 35 17.50 11.78 37.14
N ALA A 36 17.28 12.26 35.91
CA ALA A 36 16.19 11.78 35.06
C ALA A 36 16.44 10.34 34.62
N ALA A 37 17.65 10.01 34.19
CA ALA A 37 18.02 8.66 33.76
C ALA A 37 17.81 7.61 34.89
N SER A 38 18.21 7.93 36.13
CA SER A 38 18.01 7.06 37.29
C SER A 38 16.52 6.81 37.59
N SER A 39 15.69 7.86 37.47
CA SER A 39 14.23 7.77 37.62
C SER A 39 13.61 6.90 36.51
N PHE A 40 14.04 7.08 35.26
CA PHE A 40 13.58 6.29 34.12
C PHE A 40 13.96 4.83 34.24
N LYS A 41 15.18 4.51 34.68
CA LYS A 41 15.61 3.13 34.93
C LYS A 41 14.72 2.44 35.95
N THR A 42 14.42 3.11 37.06
CA THR A 42 13.52 2.59 38.10
C THR A 42 12.10 2.38 37.56
N LEU A 43 11.61 3.32 36.73
CA LEU A 43 10.31 3.23 36.08
C LEU A 43 10.24 2.02 35.14
N LEU A 44 11.21 1.84 34.25
CA LEU A 44 11.28 0.73 33.30
C LEU A 44 11.33 -0.62 34.02
N GLN A 45 12.14 -0.74 35.08
CA GLN A 45 12.20 -1.95 35.90
C GLN A 45 10.86 -2.30 36.54
N SER A 46 10.06 -1.30 36.94
CA SER A 46 8.72 -1.54 37.49
C SER A 46 7.69 -2.03 36.46
N LEU A 47 8.02 -1.93 35.17
CA LEU A 47 7.17 -2.34 34.03
C LEU A 47 7.78 -3.52 33.27
N ASN A 48 8.72 -4.26 33.86
CA ASN A 48 9.26 -5.48 33.27
C ASN A 48 8.29 -6.67 33.46
N THR A 49 7.10 -6.53 32.87
CA THR A 49 6.01 -7.51 32.88
C THR A 49 5.44 -7.68 31.48
N ASN A 50 4.74 -8.78 31.20
CA ASN A 50 4.21 -9.10 29.87
C ASN A 50 2.67 -8.98 29.79
N GLN A 51 2.05 -8.18 30.67
CA GLN A 51 0.59 -8.18 30.82
C GLN A 51 -0.12 -7.76 29.54
N ILE A 52 0.42 -6.78 28.82
CA ILE A 52 -0.15 -6.31 27.55
C ILE A 52 0.02 -7.36 26.46
N CYS A 53 1.19 -7.99 26.36
CA CYS A 53 1.43 -9.07 25.39
C CYS A 53 0.53 -10.28 25.65
N ASP A 54 0.35 -10.69 26.90
CA ASP A 54 -0.53 -11.80 27.27
C ASP A 54 -2.00 -11.45 27.01
N SER A 55 -2.42 -10.21 27.30
CA SER A 55 -3.76 -9.70 26.98
C SER A 55 -4.03 -9.67 25.47
N LEU A 56 -3.07 -9.20 24.67
CA LEU A 56 -3.16 -9.22 23.20
C LEU A 56 -3.22 -10.64 22.66
N ARG A 57 -2.40 -11.55 23.18
CA ARG A 57 -2.43 -12.96 22.77
C ARG A 57 -3.78 -13.60 23.10
N GLY A 58 -4.30 -13.33 24.30
CA GLY A 58 -5.58 -13.83 24.78
C GLY A 58 -6.81 -13.25 24.06
N SER A 59 -6.67 -12.17 23.29
CA SER A 59 -7.77 -11.64 22.46
C SER A 59 -7.89 -12.31 21.09
N TYR A 60 -7.05 -13.28 20.76
CA TYR A 60 -7.18 -14.09 19.54
C TYR A 60 -7.72 -15.48 19.86
N HIS A 61 -8.60 -15.99 18.99
CA HIS A 61 -9.13 -17.35 19.13
C HIS A 61 -8.17 -18.39 18.54
N ASP A 62 -7.90 -19.46 19.30
CA ASP A 62 -6.99 -20.55 18.91
C ASP A 62 -7.34 -21.18 17.56
N VAL A 63 -8.63 -21.31 17.25
CA VAL A 63 -9.13 -21.85 15.97
C VAL A 63 -8.66 -20.99 14.80
N HIS A 64 -8.68 -19.66 14.94
CA HIS A 64 -8.20 -18.74 13.90
C HIS A 64 -6.68 -18.78 13.78
N LEU A 65 -5.97 -18.80 14.90
CA LEU A 65 -4.50 -18.88 14.92
C LEU A 65 -4.00 -20.17 14.22
N LYS A 66 -4.65 -21.31 14.48
CA LYS A 66 -4.33 -22.57 13.80
C LYS A 66 -4.55 -22.48 12.29
N LYS A 67 -5.71 -21.94 11.87
CA LYS A 67 -6.02 -21.75 10.44
C LYS A 67 -5.01 -20.82 9.76
N TRP A 68 -4.62 -19.73 10.42
CA TRP A 68 -3.61 -18.80 9.91
C TRP A 68 -2.24 -19.43 9.79
N LYS A 69 -1.84 -20.26 10.75
CA LYS A 69 -0.56 -20.98 10.69
C LYS A 69 -0.51 -21.96 9.51
N GLU A 70 -1.57 -22.74 9.31
CA GLU A 70 -1.68 -23.67 8.17
C GLU A 70 -1.63 -22.91 6.83
N TYR A 71 -2.38 -21.81 6.73
CA TYR A 71 -2.40 -20.97 5.53
C TYR A 71 -1.03 -20.33 5.25
N ALA A 72 -0.43 -19.71 6.28
CA ALA A 72 0.87 -19.06 6.19
C ALA A 72 1.97 -20.05 5.76
N GLN A 73 1.94 -21.27 6.30
CA GLN A 73 2.88 -22.33 5.93
C GLN A 73 2.73 -22.73 4.45
N ARG A 74 1.50 -22.86 3.95
CA ARG A 74 1.23 -23.18 2.54
C ARG A 74 1.70 -22.04 1.63
N GLU A 75 1.26 -20.82 1.91
CA GLU A 75 1.61 -19.63 1.13
C GLU A 75 3.14 -19.43 1.10
N PHE A 76 3.81 -19.53 2.25
CA PHE A 76 5.26 -19.33 2.35
C PHE A 76 6.08 -20.39 1.60
N ASN A 77 5.63 -21.64 1.63
CA ASN A 77 6.29 -22.70 0.87
C ASN A 77 6.12 -22.49 -0.64
N GLU A 78 4.89 -22.18 -1.06
CA GLU A 78 4.60 -21.87 -2.46
C GLU A 78 5.38 -20.66 -2.94
N MET A 79 5.59 -19.68 -2.05
CA MET A 79 6.43 -18.53 -2.36
C MET A 79 7.86 -18.89 -2.73
N GLY A 80 8.47 -19.79 -1.97
CA GLY A 80 9.80 -20.31 -2.29
C GLY A 80 9.86 -21.02 -3.63
N ARG A 81 8.89 -21.90 -3.87
CA ARG A 81 8.82 -22.72 -5.09
C ARG A 81 8.76 -21.83 -6.34
N ILE A 82 7.84 -20.88 -6.37
CA ILE A 82 7.64 -20.00 -7.53
C ILE A 82 8.85 -19.09 -7.73
N ASN A 83 9.45 -18.54 -6.66
CA ASN A 83 10.65 -17.70 -6.80
C ASN A 83 11.83 -18.45 -7.44
N ARG A 84 12.08 -19.72 -7.04
CA ARG A 84 13.12 -20.55 -7.66
C ARG A 84 12.85 -20.82 -9.14
N LEU A 85 11.65 -21.29 -9.49
CA LEU A 85 11.29 -21.58 -10.88
C LEU A 85 11.36 -20.35 -11.78
N ARG A 86 10.96 -19.19 -11.26
CA ARG A 86 11.03 -17.93 -12.02
C ARG A 86 12.46 -17.44 -12.17
N LEU A 87 13.32 -17.62 -11.17
CA LEU A 87 14.75 -17.32 -11.31
C LEU A 87 15.44 -18.28 -12.28
N GLU A 88 15.11 -19.58 -12.25
CA GLU A 88 15.59 -20.54 -13.24
C GLU A 88 15.18 -20.14 -14.66
N SER A 89 13.92 -19.75 -14.86
CA SER A 89 13.43 -19.26 -16.15
C SER A 89 14.12 -17.95 -16.57
N LEU A 90 14.41 -17.05 -15.63
CA LEU A 90 15.22 -15.86 -15.89
C LEU A 90 16.62 -16.23 -16.40
N MET A 91 17.33 -17.08 -15.67
CA MET A 91 18.67 -17.53 -16.07
C MET A 91 18.65 -18.25 -17.42
N GLN A 92 17.60 -19.02 -17.72
CA GLN A 92 17.47 -19.70 -19.01
C GLN A 92 17.24 -18.75 -20.20
N LEU A 93 16.46 -17.68 -20.00
CA LEU A 93 16.06 -16.77 -21.08
C LEU A 93 17.05 -15.61 -21.29
N SER A 94 17.78 -15.22 -20.24
CA SER A 94 18.80 -14.18 -20.28
C SER A 94 20.03 -14.60 -21.10
N ASP A 95 20.63 -13.63 -21.77
CA ASP A 95 21.94 -13.80 -22.38
C ASP A 95 23.09 -13.71 -21.36
N GLN A 96 24.31 -13.96 -21.83
CA GLN A 96 25.51 -13.96 -20.99
C GLN A 96 25.78 -12.59 -20.36
N GLU A 97 25.55 -11.49 -21.09
CA GLU A 97 25.80 -10.14 -20.59
C GLU A 97 24.85 -9.81 -19.41
N MET A 98 23.59 -10.21 -19.52
CA MET A 98 22.61 -10.07 -18.44
C MET A 98 22.94 -10.95 -17.23
N HIS A 99 23.47 -12.17 -17.42
CA HIS A 99 23.95 -13.00 -16.29
C HIS A 99 25.07 -12.30 -15.51
N GLN A 100 26.08 -11.80 -16.24
CA GLN A 100 27.22 -11.11 -15.65
C GLN A 100 26.79 -9.83 -14.93
N THR A 101 25.88 -9.07 -15.54
CA THR A 101 25.28 -7.88 -14.91
C THR A 101 24.58 -8.22 -13.60
N ILE A 102 23.82 -9.31 -13.56
CA ILE A 102 23.13 -9.78 -12.35
C ILE A 102 24.15 -10.16 -11.26
N PHE A 103 25.19 -10.91 -11.61
CA PHE A 103 26.24 -11.35 -10.70
C PHE A 103 27.02 -10.18 -10.10
N GLU A 104 27.46 -9.24 -10.92
CA GLU A 104 28.16 -8.05 -10.44
C GLU A 104 27.24 -7.13 -9.64
N GLY A 105 25.97 -6.98 -10.04
CA GLY A 105 24.97 -6.26 -9.27
C GLY A 105 24.79 -6.83 -7.86
N ILE A 106 24.76 -8.16 -7.71
CA ILE A 106 24.74 -8.83 -6.40
C ILE A 106 25.95 -8.43 -5.56
N LEU A 107 27.17 -8.52 -6.11
CA LEU A 107 28.40 -8.12 -5.43
C LEU A 107 28.33 -6.65 -4.96
N LEU A 108 28.01 -5.72 -5.87
CA LEU A 108 28.01 -4.28 -5.61
C LEU A 108 27.07 -3.89 -4.46
N PHE A 109 25.95 -4.60 -4.27
CA PHE A 109 25.00 -4.33 -3.18
C PHE A 109 25.23 -5.20 -1.94
N ASP A 110 25.94 -6.31 -2.03
CA ASP A 110 26.34 -7.11 -0.86
C ASP A 110 27.49 -6.47 -0.07
N ILE A 111 28.41 -5.79 -0.74
CA ILE A 111 29.59 -5.18 -0.08
C ILE A 111 29.60 -3.65 -0.17
N ASN A 112 30.29 -3.01 0.78
CA ASN A 112 30.64 -1.60 0.72
C ASN A 112 31.88 -1.29 1.58
N PRO A 113 33.06 -1.78 1.18
CA PRO A 113 34.27 -1.63 2.00
C PRO A 113 34.70 -0.15 2.11
N GLU A 114 35.04 0.29 3.32
CA GLU A 114 35.28 1.72 3.61
C GLU A 114 36.54 2.33 2.97
N ASN A 115 37.50 1.50 2.53
CA ASN A 115 38.82 1.92 2.05
C ASN A 115 39.23 1.22 0.74
N VAL A 116 38.36 1.21 -0.27
CA VAL A 116 38.70 0.64 -1.59
C VAL A 116 38.84 1.74 -2.63
N ALA A 117 39.83 1.57 -3.51
CA ALA A 117 40.01 2.46 -4.66
C ALA A 117 38.77 2.41 -5.56
N PRO A 118 38.42 3.49 -6.27
CA PRO A 118 37.32 3.46 -7.21
C PRO A 118 37.52 2.37 -8.28
N LEU A 119 36.43 1.84 -8.81
CA LEU A 119 36.50 0.84 -9.88
C LEU A 119 36.98 1.47 -11.18
N GLU A 120 37.95 0.84 -11.83
CA GLU A 120 38.49 1.30 -13.11
C GLU A 120 37.96 0.45 -14.27
N LEU A 121 37.57 1.10 -15.36
CA LEU A 121 37.16 0.46 -16.59
C LEU A 121 37.95 1.02 -17.77
N GLN A 122 38.56 0.13 -18.55
CA GLN A 122 39.27 0.52 -19.77
C GLN A 122 38.34 0.50 -20.98
N GLU A 123 38.35 1.60 -21.73
CA GLU A 123 37.60 1.75 -22.97
C GLU A 123 38.53 2.12 -24.12
N LYS A 124 38.23 1.64 -25.34
CA LYS A 124 38.93 2.08 -26.56
C LYS A 124 38.44 3.47 -26.96
N THR A 125 39.33 4.45 -27.09
CA THR A 125 38.96 5.81 -27.50
C THR A 125 38.59 5.92 -28.98
N GLY A 126 38.86 4.87 -29.77
CA GLY A 126 38.74 4.89 -31.24
C GLY A 126 39.93 5.52 -31.95
N GLU A 127 40.90 6.06 -31.20
CA GLU A 127 42.17 6.54 -31.72
C GLU A 127 43.20 5.41 -31.72
N PHE A 128 44.17 5.47 -32.64
CA PHE A 128 45.29 4.54 -32.68
C PHE A 128 46.57 5.33 -32.43
N ASP A 129 47.47 4.79 -31.62
CA ASP A 129 48.78 5.39 -31.39
C ASP A 129 49.67 5.28 -32.65
N GLU A 130 50.86 5.89 -32.60
CA GLU A 130 51.81 5.91 -33.72
C GLU A 130 52.29 4.50 -34.13
N GLU A 131 52.03 3.47 -33.30
CA GLU A 131 52.38 2.06 -33.51
C GLU A 131 51.19 1.24 -34.04
N GLY A 132 50.02 1.87 -34.23
CA GLY A 132 48.80 1.24 -34.72
C GLY A 132 48.03 0.45 -33.67
N LYS A 133 48.29 0.65 -32.38
CA LYS A 133 47.51 0.05 -31.29
C LYS A 133 46.38 1.00 -30.87
N PRO A 134 45.19 0.47 -30.52
CA PRO A 134 44.09 1.29 -30.04
C PRO A 134 44.48 1.97 -28.73
N VAL A 135 44.30 3.29 -28.66
CA VAL A 135 44.47 4.08 -27.45
C VAL A 135 43.33 3.73 -26.49
N MET A 136 43.70 3.45 -25.24
CA MET A 136 42.77 3.13 -24.17
C MET A 136 42.58 4.34 -23.26
N SER A 137 41.34 4.64 -22.88
CA SER A 137 40.99 5.55 -21.80
C SER A 137 40.52 4.78 -20.59
N THR A 138 41.00 5.14 -19.40
CA THR A 138 40.49 4.62 -18.13
C THR A 138 39.39 5.53 -17.59
N MET A 139 38.23 4.96 -17.30
CA MET A 139 37.17 5.60 -16.54
C MET A 139 37.18 5.08 -15.11
N THR A 140 36.82 5.94 -14.16
CA THR A 140 36.92 5.67 -12.74
C THR A 140 35.55 5.91 -12.10
N PHE A 141 35.02 4.90 -11.41
CA PHE A 141 33.69 4.90 -10.80
C PHE A 141 33.78 4.70 -9.29
N ASP A 142 33.26 5.66 -8.52
CA ASP A 142 33.24 5.60 -7.07
C ASP A 142 31.99 4.87 -6.58
N VAL A 143 31.90 3.56 -6.82
CA VAL A 143 30.68 2.78 -6.52
C VAL A 143 30.49 2.57 -5.01
N PHE A 144 31.56 2.60 -4.22
CA PHE A 144 31.54 2.31 -2.78
C PHE A 144 31.41 3.57 -1.93
N GLN A 145 30.17 4.08 -1.83
CA GLN A 145 29.87 5.32 -1.12
C GLN A 145 29.89 5.14 0.41
N LYS A 146 30.67 5.97 1.11
CA LYS A 146 30.77 5.92 2.58
C LYS A 146 29.39 6.07 3.24
N GLY A 147 29.05 5.13 4.12
CA GLY A 147 27.77 5.12 4.84
C GLY A 147 26.57 4.61 4.01
N ALA A 148 26.78 4.18 2.75
CA ALA A 148 25.75 3.49 1.99
C ALA A 148 25.53 2.08 2.54
N ILE A 149 24.28 1.66 2.55
CA ILE A 149 23.90 0.32 2.99
C ILE A 149 24.43 -0.76 2.05
N HIS A 150 24.69 -1.94 2.60
CA HIS A 150 25.11 -3.13 1.89
C HIS A 150 24.81 -4.37 2.72
N GLY A 151 24.92 -5.55 2.14
CA GLY A 151 24.70 -6.83 2.79
C GLY A 151 23.30 -7.34 2.49
N ILE A 152 23.22 -8.34 1.60
CA ILE A 152 21.94 -8.91 1.17
C ILE A 152 21.62 -10.12 2.04
N GLU A 153 20.50 -10.06 2.75
CA GLU A 153 20.03 -11.21 3.54
C GLU A 153 19.65 -12.38 2.63
N GLY A 154 20.12 -13.60 2.92
CA GLY A 154 19.79 -14.76 2.08
C GLY A 154 20.40 -14.70 0.67
N LEU A 155 21.65 -14.22 0.59
CA LEU A 155 22.46 -14.24 -0.63
C LEU A 155 22.43 -15.64 -1.28
N GLU A 156 22.35 -15.69 -2.61
CA GLU A 156 22.36 -16.92 -3.42
C GLU A 156 21.19 -17.90 -3.26
N ARG A 157 20.29 -17.69 -2.29
CA ARG A 157 19.27 -18.67 -1.87
C ARG A 157 18.41 -19.26 -3.00
N PHE A 158 18.14 -18.48 -4.04
CA PHE A 158 17.31 -18.92 -5.16
C PHE A 158 18.13 -19.42 -6.35
N LEU A 159 19.44 -19.14 -6.40
CA LEU A 159 20.30 -19.55 -7.50
C LEU A 159 20.59 -21.05 -7.42
N SER A 160 20.65 -21.70 -8.59
CA SER A 160 21.08 -23.09 -8.67
C SER A 160 22.57 -23.21 -8.34
N SER A 161 23.00 -24.39 -7.86
CA SER A 161 24.43 -24.61 -7.58
C SER A 161 25.32 -24.43 -8.81
N ALA A 162 24.80 -24.72 -10.02
CA ALA A 162 25.52 -24.49 -11.27
C ALA A 162 25.69 -22.99 -11.57
N SER A 163 24.66 -22.19 -11.30
CA SER A 163 24.71 -20.73 -11.44
C SER A 163 25.65 -20.06 -10.44
N ILE A 164 25.90 -20.69 -9.28
CA ILE A 164 26.83 -20.17 -8.26
C ILE A 164 28.27 -20.61 -8.57
N LYS A 165 28.52 -21.92 -8.71
CA LYS A 165 29.87 -22.51 -8.71
C LYS A 165 30.33 -23.11 -10.04
N GLY A 166 29.50 -23.09 -11.08
CA GLY A 166 29.89 -23.62 -12.40
C GLY A 166 31.03 -22.84 -13.04
N GLU A 167 31.61 -23.36 -14.13
CA GLU A 167 32.70 -22.67 -14.87
C GLU A 167 32.27 -21.29 -15.39
N ALA A 168 30.99 -21.11 -15.70
CA ALA A 168 30.37 -19.82 -16.04
C ALA A 168 29.47 -19.28 -14.90
N GLY A 169 29.67 -19.78 -13.68
CA GLY A 169 28.91 -19.39 -12.50
C GLY A 169 29.41 -18.09 -11.87
N MET A 170 28.60 -17.53 -10.98
CA MET A 170 28.87 -16.27 -10.30
C MET A 170 30.24 -16.24 -9.61
N ASP A 171 30.60 -17.28 -8.86
CA ASP A 171 31.87 -17.31 -8.12
C ASP A 171 33.07 -17.25 -9.08
N ALA A 172 33.04 -18.03 -10.16
CA ALA A 172 34.10 -18.06 -11.15
C ALA A 172 34.24 -16.71 -11.88
N HIS A 173 33.10 -16.13 -12.32
CA HIS A 173 33.07 -14.82 -12.99
C HIS A 173 33.61 -13.71 -12.09
N LEU A 174 33.13 -13.62 -10.83
CA LEU A 174 33.54 -12.56 -9.91
C LEU A 174 35.02 -12.72 -9.49
N GLU A 175 35.52 -13.95 -9.31
CA GLU A 175 36.94 -14.19 -9.04
C GLU A 175 37.84 -13.76 -10.20
N GLU A 176 37.45 -14.03 -11.44
CA GLU A 176 38.20 -13.62 -12.64
C GLU A 176 38.21 -12.09 -12.78
N GLU A 177 37.04 -11.47 -12.76
CA GLU A 177 36.86 -10.03 -13.02
C GLU A 177 37.50 -9.15 -11.94
N PHE A 178 37.42 -9.55 -10.68
CA PHE A 178 37.94 -8.78 -9.55
C PHE A 178 39.23 -9.38 -8.98
N SER A 179 39.93 -10.20 -9.78
CA SER A 179 41.21 -10.79 -9.42
C SER A 179 42.24 -9.74 -9.00
N GLY A 180 42.89 -9.97 -7.86
CA GLY A 180 43.87 -9.04 -7.30
C GLY A 180 43.29 -7.82 -6.56
N THR A 181 41.96 -7.75 -6.39
CA THR A 181 41.30 -6.78 -5.51
C THR A 181 40.93 -7.40 -4.17
N ASP A 182 40.76 -6.58 -3.13
CA ASP A 182 40.25 -7.02 -1.82
C ASP A 182 38.72 -7.17 -1.80
N LEU A 183 38.01 -6.91 -2.91
CA LEU A 183 36.55 -6.92 -2.97
C LEU A 183 35.97 -8.30 -2.68
N MET A 184 36.54 -9.33 -3.29
CA MET A 184 36.11 -10.72 -3.09
C MET A 184 36.29 -11.19 -1.66
N SER A 185 37.24 -10.61 -0.91
CA SER A 185 37.40 -10.93 0.51
C SER A 185 36.21 -10.47 1.35
N ASN A 186 35.51 -9.41 0.93
CA ASN A 186 34.35 -8.84 1.63
C ASN A 186 33.02 -9.51 1.21
N PHE A 187 33.00 -10.18 0.04
CA PHE A 187 31.78 -10.80 -0.49
C PHE A 187 31.35 -11.99 0.36
N LYS A 188 30.03 -12.17 0.56
CA LYS A 188 29.43 -13.23 1.40
C LYS A 188 29.82 -13.15 2.89
N GLN A 189 30.41 -12.06 3.35
CA GLN A 189 30.63 -11.85 4.78
C GLN A 189 29.32 -11.42 5.46
N GLU A 190 29.04 -11.96 6.65
CA GLU A 190 27.89 -11.52 7.46
C GLU A 190 28.05 -10.04 7.83
N SER A 191 27.38 -9.14 7.10
CA SER A 191 27.39 -7.70 7.36
C SER A 191 26.01 -7.07 7.11
N GLY A 192 25.66 -6.09 7.95
CA GLY A 192 24.50 -5.19 7.89
C GLY A 192 23.30 -5.55 7.01
N GLN A 193 22.49 -6.55 7.36
CA GLN A 193 21.39 -7.08 6.52
C GLN A 193 20.12 -6.19 6.41
N LEU A 194 20.25 -4.91 6.04
CA LEU A 194 19.12 -4.01 5.76
C LEU A 194 18.52 -4.25 4.36
N ILE A 195 19.31 -4.77 3.41
CA ILE A 195 18.83 -5.17 2.08
C ILE A 195 18.23 -6.57 2.20
N LYS A 196 16.92 -6.67 1.99
CA LYS A 196 16.14 -7.91 2.17
C LYS A 196 16.01 -8.72 0.89
N SER A 197 16.11 -8.06 -0.27
CA SER A 197 16.08 -8.72 -1.58
C SER A 197 16.52 -7.79 -2.69
N LEU A 198 17.06 -8.37 -3.75
CA LEU A 198 17.13 -7.78 -5.09
C LEU A 198 16.12 -8.49 -5.98
N THR A 199 15.22 -7.75 -6.62
CA THR A 199 14.18 -8.31 -7.50
C THR A 199 14.18 -7.64 -8.86
N THR A 200 13.68 -8.29 -9.90
CA THR A 200 13.45 -7.62 -11.20
C THR A 200 12.18 -6.75 -11.18
N ILE A 201 11.95 -5.94 -12.22
CA ILE A 201 10.67 -5.30 -12.52
C ILE A 201 10.21 -5.81 -13.88
N GLY A 202 8.93 -6.15 -14.02
CA GLY A 202 8.35 -6.50 -15.31
C GLY A 202 8.47 -7.97 -15.68
N SER A 203 8.66 -8.25 -16.97
CA SER A 203 8.48 -9.58 -17.57
C SER A 203 9.76 -10.41 -17.71
N LEU A 204 10.85 -10.01 -17.04
CA LEU A 204 12.10 -10.75 -17.07
C LEU A 204 11.89 -12.19 -16.56
N GLY A 205 12.37 -13.18 -17.33
CA GLY A 205 12.17 -14.60 -17.06
C GLY A 205 10.78 -15.15 -17.40
N GLY A 206 9.92 -14.36 -18.05
CA GLY A 206 8.57 -14.73 -18.43
C GLY A 206 8.30 -14.74 -19.93
N ILE A 207 7.05 -14.91 -20.35
CA ILE A 207 6.67 -14.91 -21.78
C ILE A 207 6.88 -13.51 -22.41
N GLY A 208 6.79 -12.46 -21.60
CA GLY A 208 7.08 -11.09 -22.02
C GLY A 208 8.58 -10.73 -22.04
N HIS A 209 9.50 -11.63 -21.70
CA HIS A 209 10.94 -11.38 -21.81
C HIS A 209 11.32 -11.19 -23.30
N LYS A 210 12.24 -10.29 -23.61
CA LYS A 210 12.70 -9.98 -24.97
C LYS A 210 14.23 -10.08 -25.02
N PRO A 211 14.83 -10.46 -26.17
CA PRO A 211 16.29 -10.56 -26.29
C PRO A 211 17.04 -9.27 -25.94
N ASP A 212 16.40 -8.11 -26.13
CA ASP A 212 16.91 -6.77 -25.85
C ASP A 212 16.22 -6.14 -24.62
N SER A 213 15.82 -6.95 -23.63
CA SER A 213 15.15 -6.42 -22.43
C SER A 213 16.13 -5.65 -21.54
N ASP A 214 15.71 -4.46 -21.12
CA ASP A 214 16.37 -3.72 -20.05
C ASP A 214 16.33 -4.53 -18.72
N MET A 215 17.40 -4.44 -17.93
CA MET A 215 17.43 -4.91 -16.55
C MET A 215 16.96 -3.79 -15.62
N ASP A 216 15.65 -3.76 -15.37
CA ASP A 216 15.06 -2.99 -14.28
C ASP A 216 15.05 -3.84 -13.00
N ALA A 217 15.76 -3.40 -11.95
CA ALA A 217 15.86 -4.11 -10.68
C ALA A 217 15.51 -3.24 -9.47
N GLN A 218 14.94 -3.84 -8.42
CA GLN A 218 14.59 -3.19 -7.17
C GLN A 218 15.47 -3.67 -6.03
N ILE A 219 15.98 -2.72 -5.26
CA ILE A 219 16.70 -2.98 -4.02
C ILE A 219 15.70 -2.82 -2.88
N ILE A 220 15.27 -3.93 -2.29
CA ILE A 220 14.27 -3.97 -1.23
C ILE A 220 14.96 -3.74 0.12
N ILE A 221 14.60 -2.66 0.79
CA ILE A 221 15.23 -2.22 2.05
C ILE A 221 14.18 -2.21 3.16
N ASN A 222 14.50 -2.86 4.28
CA ASN A 222 13.69 -2.75 5.48
C ASN A 222 14.33 -1.79 6.48
N SER A 223 13.83 -0.55 6.52
CA SER A 223 14.26 0.45 7.50
C SER A 223 13.58 0.30 8.87
N ASN A 224 12.58 -0.56 9.01
CA ASN A 224 11.95 -0.78 10.31
C ASN A 224 12.94 -1.44 11.28
N PRO A 225 12.92 -1.08 12.57
CA PRO A 225 13.72 -1.75 13.58
C PRO A 225 13.37 -3.23 13.69
N GLU A 226 14.40 -4.07 13.77
CA GLU A 226 14.26 -5.48 14.13
C GLU A 226 14.36 -5.63 15.64
N PHE A 227 13.29 -6.16 16.25
CA PHE A 227 13.24 -6.32 17.70
C PHE A 227 13.88 -7.64 18.12
N LYS A 228 15.05 -7.55 18.77
CA LYS A 228 15.78 -8.72 19.28
C LYS A 228 15.08 -9.42 20.44
N PHE A 229 14.29 -8.68 21.21
CA PHE A 229 13.57 -9.15 22.38
C PHE A 229 12.06 -9.01 22.18
N SER A 230 11.30 -9.93 22.74
CA SER A 230 9.84 -9.77 22.84
C SER A 230 9.52 -8.56 23.70
N TRP A 231 8.55 -7.76 23.27
CA TRP A 231 8.17 -6.55 23.99
C TRP A 231 7.59 -6.87 25.37
N ASN A 232 7.96 -6.05 26.36
CA ASN A 232 7.34 -6.00 27.69
C ASN A 232 6.51 -4.71 27.86
N ASP A 233 5.84 -4.54 28.99
CA ASP A 233 4.98 -3.39 29.26
C ASP A 233 5.76 -2.06 29.25
N ALA A 234 7.08 -2.09 29.50
CA ALA A 234 7.95 -0.93 29.38
C ALA A 234 8.15 -0.50 27.92
N ASP A 235 8.26 -1.43 26.97
CA ASP A 235 8.33 -1.12 25.53
C ASP A 235 7.07 -0.42 25.04
N PHE A 236 5.89 -0.84 25.51
CA PHE A 236 4.63 -0.14 25.20
C PHE A 236 4.58 1.29 25.75
N LEU A 237 5.15 1.54 26.94
CA LEU A 237 5.28 2.90 27.46
C LEU A 237 6.23 3.75 26.60
N VAL A 238 7.38 3.20 26.21
CA VAL A 238 8.35 3.88 25.33
C VAL A 238 7.67 4.24 24.00
N ALA A 239 6.95 3.29 23.39
CA ALA A 239 6.19 3.51 22.16
C ALA A 239 5.10 4.59 22.33
N LEU A 240 4.39 4.60 23.46
CA LEU A 240 3.39 5.62 23.77
C LEU A 240 4.01 7.03 23.90
N ILE A 241 5.17 7.15 24.55
CA ILE A 241 5.91 8.41 24.64
C ILE A 241 6.36 8.87 23.25
N ALA A 242 6.88 7.96 22.42
CA ALA A 242 7.21 8.28 21.04
C ALA A 242 6.00 8.81 20.26
N ASN A 243 4.82 8.21 20.45
CA ASN A 243 3.57 8.69 19.84
C ASN A 243 3.19 10.11 20.28
N VAL A 244 3.45 10.46 21.55
CA VAL A 244 3.29 11.85 22.04
C VAL A 244 4.27 12.78 21.34
N MET A 245 5.54 12.37 21.21
CA MET A 245 6.57 13.18 20.54
C MET A 245 6.25 13.41 19.06
N GLU A 246 5.84 12.37 18.34
CA GLU A 246 5.40 12.47 16.94
C GLU A 246 4.20 13.42 16.81
N SER A 247 3.18 13.25 17.66
CA SER A 247 2.00 14.15 17.66
C SER A 247 2.34 15.60 18.03
N PHE A 248 3.33 15.80 18.91
CA PHE A 248 3.79 17.12 19.31
C PHE A 248 4.45 17.87 18.15
N TYR A 249 5.39 17.26 17.44
CA TYR A 249 6.07 17.94 16.33
C TYR A 249 5.08 18.34 15.23
N ASP A 250 4.11 17.48 14.91
CA ASP A 250 3.07 17.78 13.92
C ASP A 250 2.13 18.91 14.38
N ASP A 251 1.58 18.84 15.60
CA ASP A 251 0.69 19.88 16.13
C ASP A 251 1.42 21.21 16.32
N TYR A 252 2.66 21.18 16.78
CA TYR A 252 3.46 22.39 17.00
C TYR A 252 3.81 23.07 15.68
N TYR A 253 4.16 22.32 14.63
CA TYR A 253 4.41 22.90 13.32
C TYR A 253 3.16 23.59 12.74
N ILE A 254 1.99 22.95 12.85
CA ILE A 254 0.73 23.45 12.26
C ILE A 254 0.10 24.56 13.10
N ASN A 255 0.08 24.42 14.42
CA ASN A 255 -0.68 25.28 15.33
C ASN A 255 0.19 26.12 16.27
N GLY A 256 1.43 25.70 16.53
CA GLY A 256 2.39 26.42 17.38
C GLY A 256 3.17 27.49 16.63
N LEU A 257 3.47 27.27 15.33
CA LEU A 257 4.14 28.24 14.47
C LEU A 257 3.13 29.11 13.70
N THR A 258 3.48 30.37 13.46
CA THR A 258 2.78 31.24 12.51
C THR A 258 3.05 30.81 11.06
N THR A 259 2.22 31.27 10.12
CA THR A 259 2.42 30.98 8.69
C THR A 259 3.78 31.47 8.17
N GLN A 260 4.27 32.61 8.67
CA GLN A 260 5.58 33.13 8.26
C GLN A 260 6.73 32.31 8.83
N GLU A 261 6.66 31.93 10.11
CA GLU A 261 7.65 31.05 10.74
C GLU A 261 7.72 29.71 10.01
N ARG A 262 6.59 29.07 9.70
CA ARG A 262 6.57 27.83 8.91
C ARG A 262 7.29 27.95 7.56
N LEU A 263 7.09 29.05 6.85
CA LEU A 263 7.73 29.29 5.56
C LEU A 263 9.25 29.46 5.71
N VAL A 264 9.69 30.16 6.75
CA VAL A 264 11.11 30.34 7.07
C VAL A 264 11.75 29.01 7.45
N THR A 265 11.13 28.26 8.37
CA THR A 265 11.63 26.94 8.80
C THR A 265 11.70 25.97 7.63
N LYS A 266 10.69 25.95 6.75
CA LYS A 266 10.69 25.09 5.55
C LYS A 266 11.86 25.42 4.63
N LYS A 267 12.10 26.69 4.34
CA LYS A 267 13.20 27.14 3.48
C LYS A 267 14.56 26.87 4.10
N ALA A 268 14.71 27.09 5.40
CA ALA A 268 15.95 26.83 6.12
C ALA A 268 16.34 25.35 6.08
N ALA A 269 15.41 24.44 6.39
CA ALA A 269 15.67 23.00 6.33
C ALA A 269 16.08 22.55 4.92
N ALA A 270 15.36 23.00 3.88
CA ALA A 270 15.71 22.67 2.50
C ALA A 270 17.08 23.28 2.09
N GLY A 271 17.41 24.47 2.57
CA GLY A 271 18.71 25.11 2.35
C GLY A 271 19.86 24.29 2.95
N THR A 272 19.72 23.84 4.19
CA THR A 272 20.72 22.98 4.86
C THR A 272 20.94 21.68 4.11
N LEU A 273 19.87 21.04 3.60
CA LEU A 273 20.00 19.84 2.77
C LEU A 273 20.79 20.12 1.49
N ARG A 274 20.54 21.24 0.80
CA ARG A 274 21.31 21.61 -0.42
C ARG A 274 22.79 21.86 -0.12
N GLU A 275 23.09 22.47 1.01
CA GLU A 275 24.47 22.67 1.44
C GLU A 275 25.18 21.34 1.74
N GLN A 276 24.48 20.38 2.35
CA GLN A 276 25.04 19.08 2.75
C GLN A 276 25.13 18.07 1.60
N TYR A 277 24.18 18.08 0.66
CA TYR A 277 23.94 16.99 -0.28
C TYR A 277 23.94 17.45 -1.76
N SER A 278 24.71 18.48 -2.12
CA SER A 278 24.71 19.02 -3.50
C SER A 278 25.55 18.21 -4.50
N ALA A 279 26.54 17.46 -4.03
CA ALA A 279 27.43 16.70 -4.91
C ALA A 279 26.69 15.52 -5.56
N GLY A 280 26.84 15.35 -6.88
CA GLY A 280 26.22 14.24 -7.62
C GLY A 280 24.74 14.44 -7.98
N LEU A 281 24.05 15.48 -7.49
CA LEU A 281 22.66 15.77 -7.86
C LEU A 281 22.54 16.70 -9.08
N SER A 282 21.57 16.43 -9.94
CA SER A 282 21.14 17.33 -11.02
C SER A 282 20.48 18.62 -10.50
N GLU A 283 20.35 19.64 -11.36
CA GLU A 283 19.67 20.90 -11.00
C GLU A 283 18.20 20.66 -10.62
N GLU A 284 17.52 19.76 -11.32
CA GLU A 284 16.15 19.36 -11.03
C GLU A 284 16.04 18.69 -9.65
N GLU A 285 16.95 17.76 -9.33
CA GLU A 285 16.96 17.07 -8.04
C GLU A 285 17.22 18.03 -6.88
N GLN A 286 18.14 18.99 -7.05
CA GLN A 286 18.41 20.01 -6.03
C GLN A 286 17.20 20.89 -5.75
N GLN A 287 16.33 21.14 -6.74
CA GLN A 287 15.11 21.92 -6.56
C GLN A 287 14.06 21.20 -5.71
N VAL A 288 14.06 19.87 -5.70
CA VAL A 288 13.09 19.01 -5.00
C VAL A 288 13.72 18.13 -3.92
N ILE A 289 14.90 18.53 -3.42
CA ILE A 289 15.71 17.75 -2.46
C ILE A 289 14.94 17.34 -1.20
N GLU A 290 13.99 18.17 -0.73
CA GLU A 290 13.16 17.84 0.43
C GLU A 290 12.19 16.67 0.22
N PHE A 291 11.92 16.33 -1.05
CA PHE A 291 11.07 15.21 -1.44
C PHE A 291 11.89 13.95 -1.72
N ILE A 292 13.12 14.11 -2.26
CA ILE A 292 14.05 12.99 -2.48
C ILE A 292 14.54 12.46 -1.13
N PHE A 293 14.99 13.36 -0.24
CA PHE A 293 15.50 13.03 1.10
C PHE A 293 14.51 13.45 2.18
N ALA A 294 13.30 12.90 2.10
CA ALA A 294 12.18 13.27 2.98
C ALA A 294 12.47 12.98 4.46
N SER A 295 13.24 11.93 4.77
CA SER A 295 13.59 11.58 6.14
C SER A 295 14.70 12.51 6.67
N SER A 296 15.73 12.82 5.87
CA SER A 296 16.72 13.85 6.21
C SER A 296 16.08 15.23 6.40
N TYR A 297 15.12 15.59 5.53
CA TYR A 297 14.36 16.84 5.65
C TYR A 297 13.55 16.89 6.95
N ARG A 298 12.87 15.79 7.33
CA ARG A 298 12.16 15.70 8.61
C ARG A 298 13.12 15.88 9.79
N LYS A 299 14.31 15.27 9.75
CA LYS A 299 15.32 15.37 10.82
C LYS A 299 15.75 16.82 11.03
N GLU A 300 16.07 17.55 9.95
CA GLU A 300 16.43 18.96 10.04
C GLU A 300 15.24 19.85 10.45
N LEU A 301 14.03 19.57 9.95
CA LEU A 301 12.83 20.29 10.35
C LEU A 301 12.57 20.18 11.86
N ARG A 302 12.74 18.99 12.44
CA ARG A 302 12.59 18.77 13.89
C ARG A 302 13.63 19.49 14.70
N LYS A 303 14.88 19.50 14.24
CA LYS A 303 15.96 20.26 14.87
C LYS A 303 15.63 21.75 14.93
N LEU A 304 15.16 22.34 13.83
CA LEU A 304 14.74 23.75 13.81
C LEU A 304 13.52 24.03 14.70
N ILE A 305 12.55 23.11 14.76
CA ILE A 305 11.43 23.20 15.71
C ILE A 305 11.95 23.15 17.14
N GLN A 306 12.93 22.29 17.42
CA GLN A 306 13.53 22.13 18.74
C GLN A 306 14.25 23.41 19.19
N GLU A 307 15.01 24.03 18.31
CA GLU A 307 15.66 25.32 18.58
C GLU A 307 14.63 26.44 18.82
N HIS A 308 13.48 26.40 18.14
CA HIS A 308 12.41 27.37 18.33
C HIS A 308 11.68 27.18 19.67
N ILE A 309 11.31 25.94 20.04
CA ILE A 309 10.62 25.67 21.31
C ILE A 309 11.51 25.98 22.52
N GLN A 310 12.83 25.74 22.44
CA GLN A 310 13.78 26.07 23.50
C GLN A 310 13.81 27.57 23.84
N LYS A 311 13.49 28.44 22.87
CA LYS A 311 13.43 29.91 23.05
C LYS A 311 12.11 30.38 23.67
N ARG A 312 11.10 29.52 23.79
CA ARG A 312 9.78 29.87 24.35
C ARG A 312 9.81 29.84 25.88
N PRO A 313 8.95 30.61 26.57
CA PRO A 313 8.79 30.53 28.03
C PRO A 313 8.41 29.11 28.48
N ALA A 314 8.92 28.68 29.64
CA ALA A 314 8.68 27.33 30.16
C ALA A 314 7.19 26.97 30.32
N GLU A 315 6.33 27.94 30.67
CA GLU A 315 4.89 27.72 30.78
C GLU A 315 4.22 27.46 29.42
N GLU A 316 4.63 28.17 28.37
CA GLU A 316 4.15 27.89 27.00
C GLU A 316 4.59 26.50 26.55
N GLN A 317 5.85 26.13 26.82
CA GLN A 317 6.37 24.80 26.49
C GLN A 317 5.50 23.69 27.13
N LYS A 318 5.22 23.81 28.43
CA LYS A 318 4.38 22.85 29.17
C LYS A 318 2.98 22.75 28.56
N GLN A 319 2.36 23.86 28.18
CA GLN A 319 1.03 23.86 27.57
C GLN A 319 0.99 23.10 26.24
N PHE A 320 1.98 23.30 25.37
CA PHE A 320 2.05 22.60 24.09
C PHE A 320 2.24 21.08 24.27
N PHE A 321 3.17 20.68 25.14
CA PHE A 321 3.37 19.25 25.42
C PHE A 321 2.15 18.62 26.11
N GLN A 322 1.53 19.30 27.09
CA GLN A 322 0.34 18.81 27.76
C GLN A 322 -0.82 18.58 26.77
N LYS A 323 -1.07 19.52 25.85
CA LYS A 323 -2.08 19.37 24.80
C LYS A 323 -1.80 18.13 23.94
N SER A 324 -0.54 17.89 23.59
CA SER A 324 -0.10 16.74 22.80
C SER A 324 -0.25 15.42 23.56
N VAL A 325 0.06 15.39 24.85
CA VAL A 325 -0.19 14.23 25.72
C VAL A 325 -1.67 13.89 25.75
N ILE A 326 -2.54 14.87 26.04
CA ILE A 326 -3.99 14.66 26.12
C ILE A 326 -4.57 14.18 24.78
N SER A 327 -4.20 14.83 23.68
CA SER A 327 -4.71 14.47 22.35
C SER A 327 -4.24 13.08 21.90
N THR A 328 -3.06 12.64 22.35
CA THR A 328 -2.54 11.29 22.10
C THR A 328 -3.27 10.25 22.93
N LEU A 329 -3.42 10.47 24.25
CA LEU A 329 -4.11 9.53 25.14
C LEU A 329 -5.58 9.32 24.77
N ASN A 330 -6.26 10.35 24.26
CA ASN A 330 -7.62 10.24 23.72
C ASN A 330 -7.76 9.21 22.58
N LYS A 331 -6.67 8.87 21.88
CA LYS A 331 -6.65 7.86 20.81
C LYS A 331 -6.36 6.45 21.34
N TYR A 332 -5.87 6.32 22.57
CA TYR A 332 -5.39 5.07 23.17
C TYR A 332 -6.03 4.82 24.55
N PRO A 333 -7.33 4.52 24.61
CA PRO A 333 -8.03 4.30 25.88
C PRO A 333 -7.45 3.14 26.69
N ASP A 334 -6.83 2.16 26.03
CA ASP A 334 -6.17 1.01 26.65
C ASP A 334 -4.94 1.41 27.50
N CYS A 335 -4.38 2.60 27.25
CA CYS A 335 -3.21 3.13 27.97
C CYS A 335 -3.57 3.88 29.25
N GLU A 336 -4.82 3.82 29.73
CA GLU A 336 -5.23 4.50 30.98
C GLU A 336 -4.40 4.06 32.20
N ASN A 337 -3.88 2.83 32.20
CA ASN A 337 -3.01 2.33 33.26
C ASN A 337 -1.60 2.95 33.24
N PHE A 338 -1.17 3.53 32.11
CA PHE A 338 0.10 4.24 32.00
C PHE A 338 0.04 5.69 32.50
N LEU A 339 -1.10 6.17 33.01
CA LEU A 339 -1.22 7.56 33.45
C LEU A 339 -0.20 7.92 34.56
N GLU A 340 0.01 7.04 35.54
CA GLU A 340 1.01 7.27 36.59
C GLU A 340 2.46 7.16 36.09
N PRO A 341 2.84 6.14 35.30
CA PRO A 341 4.10 6.13 34.54
C PRO A 341 4.35 7.40 33.72
N LEU A 342 3.35 7.89 32.98
CA LEU A 342 3.46 9.10 32.17
C LEU A 342 3.69 10.36 33.03
N LYS A 343 3.06 10.47 34.20
CA LYS A 343 3.33 11.58 35.14
C LYS A 343 4.76 11.55 35.68
N LYS A 344 5.38 10.37 35.80
CA LYS A 344 6.80 10.26 36.19
C LYS A 344 7.73 10.74 35.07
N PHE A 345 7.39 10.47 33.81
CA PHE A 345 8.15 10.98 32.65
C PHE A 345 7.89 12.47 32.39
N PHE A 346 6.62 12.87 32.24
CA PHE A 346 6.19 14.26 32.07
C PHE A 346 5.86 14.90 33.42
N SER A 347 6.91 15.23 34.18
CA SER A 347 6.78 15.70 35.58
C SER A 347 5.98 17.00 35.76
N PHE A 348 5.71 17.74 34.68
CA PHE A 348 4.89 18.95 34.68
C PHE A 348 3.37 18.70 34.63
N LEU A 349 2.89 17.46 34.42
CA LEU A 349 1.45 17.10 34.35
C LEU A 349 0.71 17.16 35.70
N LYS A 350 1.17 17.98 36.66
CA LYS A 350 0.62 18.13 38.02
C LYS A 350 -0.68 18.95 38.08
N ILE A 351 -1.66 18.60 37.26
CA ILE A 351 -3.04 19.07 37.40
C ILE A 351 -3.75 18.14 38.39
N GLY A 352 -4.72 18.66 39.16
CA GLY A 352 -5.53 17.85 40.07
C GLY A 352 -6.03 16.59 39.34
N GLY A 353 -5.68 15.41 39.86
CA GLY A 353 -5.69 14.15 39.10
C GLY A 353 -6.99 13.79 38.39
N GLY A 354 -8.13 14.34 38.85
CA GLY A 354 -9.44 14.17 38.20
C GLY A 354 -9.59 14.88 36.85
N ASP A 355 -9.00 16.08 36.66
CA ASP A 355 -9.19 16.87 35.43
C ASP A 355 -8.40 16.30 34.24
N LEU A 356 -7.17 15.82 34.48
CA LEU A 356 -6.36 15.19 33.44
C LEU A 356 -6.95 13.88 32.95
N GLN A 357 -7.42 13.02 33.87
CA GLN A 357 -8.05 11.74 33.52
C GLN A 357 -9.34 11.97 32.70
N GLN A 358 -10.18 12.94 33.09
CA GLN A 358 -11.39 13.27 32.33
C GLN A 358 -11.07 13.78 30.92
N LYS A 359 -10.01 14.58 30.76
CA LYS A 359 -9.61 15.13 29.46
C LYS A 359 -8.93 14.12 28.54
N ALA A 360 -8.17 13.18 29.11
CA ALA A 360 -7.42 12.15 28.37
C ALA A 360 -8.22 10.87 28.11
N PHE A 361 -9.25 10.60 28.93
CA PHE A 361 -10.09 9.40 28.82
C PHE A 361 -11.58 9.73 29.06
N PRO A 362 -12.20 10.56 28.20
CA PRO A 362 -13.57 11.06 28.40
C PRO A 362 -14.63 9.95 28.45
N TYR A 363 -14.35 8.79 27.86
CA TYR A 363 -15.24 7.62 27.82
C TYR A 363 -14.81 6.48 28.77
N SER A 364 -13.89 6.72 29.71
CA SER A 364 -13.43 5.68 30.64
C SER A 364 -14.60 5.07 31.41
N LEU A 365 -14.69 3.74 31.45
CA LEU A 365 -15.71 3.02 32.23
C LEU A 365 -15.19 2.50 33.57
N LYS A 366 -13.98 2.90 34.02
CA LYS A 366 -13.41 2.42 35.30
C LYS A 366 -14.37 2.59 36.49
N GLN A 367 -15.05 3.72 36.57
CA GLN A 367 -16.15 3.98 37.51
C GLN A 367 -17.44 4.14 36.70
N LEU A 368 -18.24 3.06 36.60
CA LEU A 368 -19.49 3.03 35.85
C LEU A 368 -20.62 3.59 36.72
N SER A 369 -21.42 4.50 36.15
CA SER A 369 -22.70 4.95 36.72
C SER A 369 -23.68 5.27 35.60
N LYS A 370 -24.98 5.20 35.87
CA LYS A 370 -26.03 5.52 34.89
C LYS A 370 -25.85 6.93 34.32
N GLU A 371 -25.60 7.91 35.17
CA GLU A 371 -25.39 9.31 34.77
C GLU A 371 -24.19 9.45 33.82
N LYS A 372 -23.09 8.74 34.11
CA LYS A 372 -21.90 8.75 33.24
C LYS A 372 -22.21 8.21 31.84
N VAL A 373 -22.91 7.08 31.76
CA VAL A 373 -23.28 6.48 30.46
C VAL A 373 -24.21 7.40 29.67
N LEU A 374 -25.17 8.05 30.34
CA LEU A 374 -26.05 9.05 29.70
C LEU A 374 -25.30 10.29 29.23
N ASN A 375 -24.31 10.77 29.99
CA ASN A 375 -23.45 11.87 29.57
C ASN A 375 -22.62 11.51 28.34
N CYS A 376 -22.08 10.28 28.28
CA CYS A 376 -21.38 9.78 27.09
C CYS A 376 -22.31 9.71 25.87
N LEU A 377 -23.54 9.20 26.03
CA LEU A 377 -24.54 9.13 24.97
C LEU A 377 -24.94 10.53 24.47
N THR A 378 -25.21 11.46 25.39
CA THR A 378 -25.56 12.85 25.05
C THR A 378 -24.41 13.55 24.31
N ASN A 379 -23.17 13.33 24.74
CA ASN A 379 -22.00 13.89 24.04
C ASN A 379 -21.84 13.28 22.64
N TYR A 380 -22.01 11.98 22.48
CA TYR A 380 -22.01 11.31 21.17
C TYR A 380 -23.12 11.82 20.25
N TYR A 381 -24.35 11.94 20.77
CA TYR A 381 -25.49 12.49 20.04
C TYR A 381 -25.19 13.90 19.52
N ARG A 382 -24.68 14.77 20.40
CA ARG A 382 -24.33 16.17 20.08
C ARG A 382 -23.20 16.29 19.06
N THR A 383 -22.14 15.50 19.21
CA THR A 383 -20.87 15.74 18.51
C THR A 383 -20.66 14.85 17.28
N THR A 384 -21.27 13.66 17.26
CA THR A 384 -21.03 12.65 16.21
C THR A 384 -22.31 12.33 15.44
N PHE A 385 -23.42 12.04 16.11
CA PHE A 385 -24.65 11.61 15.42
C PHE A 385 -25.32 12.74 14.64
N LEU A 386 -25.46 13.92 15.26
CA LEU A 386 -26.12 15.08 14.67
C LEU A 386 -25.23 15.97 13.81
N ASP A 387 -23.93 15.99 14.12
CA ASP A 387 -22.96 17.03 13.73
C ASP A 387 -23.19 18.42 14.37
N VAL A 388 -22.25 19.35 14.13
CA VAL A 388 -22.27 20.72 14.67
C VAL A 388 -23.49 21.53 14.21
N ALA A 389 -23.94 21.34 12.97
CA ALA A 389 -25.10 22.02 12.43
C ALA A 389 -26.39 21.44 13.00
N GLY A 390 -26.51 20.11 13.08
CA GLY A 390 -27.65 19.43 13.71
C GLY A 390 -27.78 19.78 15.20
N ALA A 391 -26.67 19.80 15.94
CA ALA A 391 -26.67 20.20 17.35
C ALA A 391 -27.14 21.66 17.54
N ARG A 392 -26.72 22.58 16.65
CA ARG A 392 -27.22 23.97 16.67
C ARG A 392 -28.70 24.05 16.33
N GLN A 393 -29.20 23.22 15.42
CA GLN A 393 -30.62 23.19 15.06
C GLN A 393 -31.49 22.78 16.24
N ILE A 394 -31.07 21.76 17.01
CA ILE A 394 -31.78 21.32 18.22
C ILE A 394 -31.79 22.42 19.28
N LEU A 395 -30.62 23.03 19.56
CA LEU A 395 -30.53 24.13 20.53
C LEU A 395 -31.36 25.35 20.10
N TRP A 396 -31.42 25.64 18.80
CA TRP A 396 -32.25 26.71 18.26
C TRP A 396 -33.73 26.42 18.45
N ARG A 397 -34.22 25.22 18.11
CA ARG A 397 -35.62 24.80 18.34
C ARG A 397 -35.98 24.89 19.82
N TYR A 398 -35.10 24.39 20.69
CA TYR A 398 -35.28 24.47 22.13
C TYR A 398 -35.34 25.91 22.63
N GLY A 399 -34.44 26.78 22.15
CA GLY A 399 -34.44 28.21 22.48
C GLY A 399 -35.73 28.91 22.05
N VAL A 400 -36.18 28.68 20.81
CA VAL A 400 -37.43 29.23 20.27
C VAL A 400 -38.65 28.74 21.08
N ASN A 401 -38.76 27.43 21.33
CA ASN A 401 -39.88 26.84 22.05
C ASN A 401 -39.94 27.30 23.53
N ASN A 402 -38.83 27.75 24.11
CA ASN A 402 -38.73 28.19 25.49
C ASN A 402 -38.50 29.70 25.65
N ASN A 403 -38.59 30.50 24.58
CA ASN A 403 -38.31 31.95 24.59
C ASN A 403 -36.93 32.33 25.16
N LEU A 404 -35.91 31.50 24.92
CA LEU A 404 -34.52 31.71 25.35
C LEU A 404 -33.62 32.01 24.15
N ALA A 405 -32.61 32.88 24.34
CA ALA A 405 -31.59 33.09 23.31
C ALA A 405 -30.74 31.80 23.18
N PRO A 406 -30.67 31.17 21.98
CA PRO A 406 -29.98 29.88 21.79
C PRO A 406 -28.50 29.89 22.17
N GLU A 407 -27.87 31.07 22.15
CA GLU A 407 -26.44 31.25 22.40
C GLU A 407 -26.08 31.43 23.90
N SER A 408 -27.07 31.63 24.78
CA SER A 408 -26.86 31.91 26.21
C SER A 408 -27.32 30.80 27.17
N LEU A 409 -27.58 29.59 26.65
CA LEU A 409 -28.00 28.44 27.45
C LEU A 409 -26.85 27.92 28.37
N PRO A 410 -27.09 27.73 29.69
CA PRO A 410 -26.17 27.02 30.58
C PRO A 410 -25.94 25.56 30.14
N GLU A 411 -24.76 25.00 30.42
CA GLU A 411 -24.39 23.65 29.95
C GLU A 411 -25.31 22.54 30.49
N GLU A 412 -25.81 22.69 31.71
CA GLU A 412 -26.79 21.78 32.34
C GLU A 412 -28.09 21.73 31.53
N LYS A 413 -28.62 22.89 31.11
CA LYS A 413 -29.83 22.99 30.28
C LYS A 413 -29.59 22.48 28.86
N LYS A 414 -28.36 22.56 28.34
CA LYS A 414 -28.01 21.96 27.04
C LYS A 414 -28.05 20.43 27.13
N ASN A 415 -27.47 19.85 28.17
CA ASN A 415 -27.51 18.39 28.37
C ASN A 415 -28.94 17.88 28.50
N GLU A 416 -29.78 18.56 29.28
CA GLU A 416 -31.21 18.22 29.40
C GLU A 416 -31.94 18.35 28.05
N CYS A 417 -31.70 19.44 27.31
CA CYS A 417 -32.24 19.63 25.96
C CYS A 417 -31.88 18.47 25.02
N PHE A 418 -30.60 18.08 24.96
CA PHE A 418 -30.17 16.98 24.09
C PHE A 418 -30.72 15.63 24.55
N LEU A 419 -30.79 15.37 25.86
CA LEU A 419 -31.37 14.14 26.41
C LEU A 419 -32.86 14.03 26.08
N ASN A 420 -33.61 15.13 26.18
CA ASN A 420 -35.02 15.15 25.77
C ASN A 420 -35.18 14.96 24.25
N SER A 421 -34.33 15.60 23.45
CA SER A 421 -34.39 15.47 22.00
C SER A 421 -34.03 14.07 21.51
N LEU A 422 -33.00 13.44 22.09
CA LEU A 422 -32.60 12.08 21.72
C LEU A 422 -33.65 11.05 22.12
N THR A 423 -34.28 11.21 23.30
CA THR A 423 -35.30 10.28 23.80
C THR A 423 -36.52 10.22 22.89
N ASN A 424 -36.87 11.35 22.24
CA ASN A 424 -37.99 11.45 21.32
C ASN A 424 -37.58 11.31 19.84
N ASN A 425 -36.33 10.92 19.56
CA ASN A 425 -35.84 10.83 18.19
C ASN A 425 -36.39 9.59 17.48
N SER A 426 -36.91 9.77 16.26
CA SER A 426 -37.45 8.66 15.44
C SER A 426 -36.41 7.60 15.07
N GLN A 427 -35.11 7.93 15.17
CA GLN A 427 -33.97 7.05 14.92
C GLN A 427 -33.30 6.56 16.21
N LEU A 428 -33.96 6.61 17.37
CA LEU A 428 -33.37 6.21 18.66
C LEU A 428 -32.72 4.81 18.64
N SER A 429 -33.36 3.82 18.01
CA SER A 429 -32.79 2.47 17.85
C SER A 429 -31.47 2.47 17.07
N THR A 430 -31.42 3.21 15.96
CA THR A 430 -30.21 3.40 15.13
C THR A 430 -29.13 4.15 15.92
N LEU A 431 -29.51 5.24 16.61
CA LEU A 431 -28.62 6.02 17.46
C LEU A 431 -27.94 5.17 18.53
N LEU A 432 -28.70 4.36 19.26
CA LEU A 432 -28.16 3.51 20.32
C LEU A 432 -27.24 2.43 19.75
N THR A 433 -27.60 1.86 18.59
CA THR A 433 -26.74 0.91 17.87
C THR A 433 -25.41 1.54 17.47
N GLU A 434 -25.44 2.70 16.78
CA GLU A 434 -24.23 3.43 16.37
C GLU A 434 -23.41 3.91 17.59
N PHE A 435 -24.07 4.27 18.71
CA PHE A 435 -23.40 4.66 19.95
C PHE A 435 -22.63 3.51 20.59
N PHE A 436 -23.21 2.30 20.65
CA PHE A 436 -22.50 1.15 21.21
C PHE A 436 -21.30 0.76 20.34
N GLU A 437 -21.46 0.80 19.03
CA GLU A 437 -20.33 0.64 18.11
C GLU A 437 -19.27 1.73 18.32
N TYR A 438 -19.67 2.99 18.51
CA TYR A 438 -18.75 4.08 18.81
C TYR A 438 -18.01 3.86 20.14
N LEU A 439 -18.70 3.42 21.19
CA LEU A 439 -18.09 3.11 22.48
C LEU A 439 -17.03 2.01 22.35
N SER A 440 -17.29 0.96 21.55
CA SER A 440 -16.29 -0.09 21.30
C SER A 440 -14.95 0.44 20.76
N SER A 441 -14.95 1.62 20.13
CA SER A 441 -13.74 2.28 19.61
C SER A 441 -13.07 3.24 20.61
N HIS A 442 -13.76 3.63 21.69
CA HIS A 442 -13.32 4.68 22.62
C HIS A 442 -13.15 4.21 24.07
N VAL A 443 -13.55 2.98 24.41
CA VAL A 443 -13.33 2.36 25.72
C VAL A 443 -12.14 1.41 25.68
N ALA A 444 -11.51 1.22 26.84
CA ALA A 444 -10.42 0.26 27.01
C ALA A 444 -10.95 -1.18 26.94
N TYR A 445 -10.17 -2.08 26.36
CA TYR A 445 -10.47 -3.52 26.30
C TYR A 445 -10.72 -4.12 27.68
N ALA A 446 -9.93 -3.72 28.68
CA ALA A 446 -10.11 -4.12 30.08
C ALA A 446 -11.49 -3.75 30.68
N SER A 447 -12.29 -2.91 30.00
CA SER A 447 -13.65 -2.55 30.40
C SER A 447 -14.74 -3.36 29.69
N MET A 448 -14.41 -4.47 29.02
CA MET A 448 -15.36 -5.30 28.25
C MET A 448 -16.65 -5.66 29.03
N ASN A 449 -16.50 -6.13 30.27
CA ASN A 449 -17.65 -6.45 31.13
C ASN A 449 -18.51 -5.21 31.44
N LYS A 450 -17.86 -4.07 31.68
CA LYS A 450 -18.54 -2.81 31.99
C LYS A 450 -19.24 -2.20 30.77
N LEU A 451 -18.76 -2.48 29.56
CA LEU A 451 -19.45 -2.11 28.33
C LEU A 451 -20.78 -2.86 28.22
N SER A 452 -20.79 -4.16 28.54
CA SER A 452 -22.00 -4.98 28.59
C SER A 452 -23.00 -4.45 29.63
N GLU A 453 -22.53 -4.10 30.83
CA GLU A 453 -23.36 -3.44 31.85
C GLU A 453 -23.89 -2.07 31.40
N ALA A 454 -23.10 -1.27 30.68
CA ALA A 454 -23.53 0.01 30.13
C ALA A 454 -24.62 -0.17 29.06
N MET A 455 -24.50 -1.20 28.21
CA MET A 455 -25.53 -1.57 27.23
C MET A 455 -26.83 -1.95 27.92
N GLN A 456 -26.78 -2.78 28.96
CA GLN A 456 -27.95 -3.15 29.75
C GLN A 456 -28.59 -1.93 30.44
N THR A 457 -27.78 -1.02 30.98
CA THR A 457 -28.25 0.21 31.62
C THR A 457 -29.05 1.09 30.65
N LEU A 458 -28.57 1.26 29.42
CA LEU A 458 -29.30 2.03 28.40
C LEU A 458 -30.52 1.29 27.86
N LYS A 459 -30.44 -0.03 27.65
CA LYS A 459 -31.60 -0.88 27.28
C LYS A 459 -32.73 -0.74 28.29
N GLN A 460 -32.41 -0.80 29.59
CA GLN A 460 -33.38 -0.59 30.66
C GLN A 460 -33.92 0.84 30.67
N HIS A 461 -33.05 1.84 30.50
CA HIS A 461 -33.45 3.25 30.50
C HIS A 461 -34.47 3.60 29.42
N PHE A 462 -34.32 3.03 28.22
CA PHE A 462 -35.21 3.30 27.07
C PHE A 462 -36.28 2.22 26.83
N SER A 463 -36.49 1.31 27.79
CA SER A 463 -37.46 0.21 27.68
C SER A 463 -38.90 0.66 27.35
N SER A 464 -39.28 1.88 27.74
CA SER A 464 -40.60 2.45 27.45
C SER A 464 -40.75 3.07 26.04
N HIS A 465 -39.72 3.05 25.19
CA HIS A 465 -39.66 3.80 23.92
C HIS A 465 -39.66 2.91 22.66
N ASN A 466 -40.19 1.68 22.71
CA ASN A 466 -40.26 0.73 21.58
C ASN A 466 -38.93 0.56 20.81
N VAL A 467 -37.81 0.58 21.52
CA VAL A 467 -36.48 0.44 20.93
C VAL A 467 -36.28 -1.00 20.45
N VAL A 468 -35.87 -1.16 19.19
CA VAL A 468 -35.56 -2.46 18.59
C VAL A 468 -34.06 -2.54 18.37
N PHE A 469 -33.41 -3.46 19.07
CA PHE A 469 -32.01 -3.79 18.84
C PHE A 469 -31.92 -4.96 17.88
N LYS A 470 -30.89 -4.96 17.02
CA LYS A 470 -30.58 -6.13 16.20
C LYS A 470 -30.19 -7.32 17.09
N ASP A 471 -30.63 -8.51 16.69
CA ASP A 471 -30.14 -9.75 17.30
C ASP A 471 -28.61 -9.84 17.14
N GLY A 472 -27.92 -10.27 18.19
CA GLY A 472 -26.46 -10.38 18.17
C GLY A 472 -25.68 -9.08 18.38
N LEU A 473 -26.34 -7.93 18.63
CA LEU A 473 -25.67 -6.62 18.75
C LEU A 473 -24.56 -6.60 19.81
N GLU A 474 -24.77 -7.25 20.94
CA GLU A 474 -23.79 -7.31 22.02
C GLU A 474 -22.54 -8.07 21.58
N GLN A 475 -22.69 -9.26 20.98
CA GLN A 475 -21.57 -10.01 20.41
C GLN A 475 -20.83 -9.20 19.34
N GLN A 476 -21.55 -8.50 18.47
CA GLN A 476 -20.97 -7.65 17.43
C GLN A 476 -20.13 -6.50 18.04
N VAL A 477 -20.66 -5.81 19.06
CA VAL A 477 -19.98 -4.69 19.75
C VAL A 477 -18.73 -5.17 20.49
N LEU A 478 -18.81 -6.33 21.15
CA LEU A 478 -17.67 -6.92 21.86
C LEU A 478 -16.57 -7.38 20.89
N SER A 479 -16.93 -8.04 19.80
CA SER A 479 -15.98 -8.40 18.75
C SER A 479 -15.31 -7.16 18.13
N LYS A 480 -16.08 -6.08 17.91
CA LYS A 480 -15.53 -4.80 17.44
C LYS A 480 -14.56 -4.17 18.45
N LEU A 481 -14.81 -4.32 19.76
CA LEU A 481 -13.88 -3.88 20.81
C LEU A 481 -12.55 -4.65 20.75
N GLU A 482 -12.56 -5.97 20.57
CA GLU A 482 -11.36 -6.81 20.40
C GLU A 482 -10.54 -6.38 19.17
N ILE A 483 -11.20 -6.19 18.03
CA ILE A 483 -10.56 -5.70 16.80
C ILE A 483 -9.97 -4.31 17.03
N ASN A 484 -10.71 -3.39 17.67
CA ASN A 484 -10.23 -2.05 17.94
C ASN A 484 -9.05 -2.04 18.92
N TYR A 485 -9.03 -2.93 19.92
CA TYR A 485 -7.91 -3.06 20.86
C TYR A 485 -6.62 -3.41 20.12
N SER A 486 -6.64 -4.48 19.32
CA SER A 486 -5.47 -4.86 18.52
C SER A 486 -5.07 -3.75 17.53
N SER A 487 -6.04 -3.13 16.85
CA SER A 487 -5.79 -2.06 15.88
C SER A 487 -5.15 -0.82 16.50
N ARG A 488 -5.63 -0.37 17.67
CA ARG A 488 -5.05 0.77 18.40
C ARG A 488 -3.63 0.47 18.86
N THR A 489 -3.39 -0.72 19.42
CA THR A 489 -2.05 -1.11 19.85
C THR A 489 -1.08 -1.22 18.66
N VAL A 490 -1.51 -1.82 17.56
CA VAL A 490 -0.73 -1.90 16.31
C VAL A 490 -0.41 -0.51 15.77
N ARG A 491 -1.37 0.41 15.76
CA ARG A 491 -1.13 1.81 15.36
C ARG A 491 -0.04 2.46 16.21
N MET A 492 -0.06 2.25 17.52
CA MET A 492 0.97 2.77 18.43
C MET A 492 2.37 2.22 18.10
N ILE A 493 2.46 0.90 17.86
CA ILE A 493 3.69 0.21 17.43
C ILE A 493 4.19 0.77 16.10
N GLU A 494 3.30 0.90 15.11
CA GLU A 494 3.64 1.41 13.78
C GLU A 494 4.14 2.86 13.86
N THR A 495 3.51 3.74 14.64
CA THR A 495 3.99 5.12 14.83
C THR A 495 5.40 5.15 15.43
N PHE A 496 5.68 4.31 16.44
CA PHE A 496 7.00 4.19 17.03
C PHE A 496 8.04 3.63 16.05
N SER A 497 7.74 2.51 15.40
CA SER A 497 8.58 1.88 14.38
C SER A 497 8.87 2.83 13.22
N ASN A 498 7.87 3.57 12.74
CA ASN A 498 8.02 4.54 11.66
C ASN A 498 8.89 5.74 12.06
N GLY A 499 8.84 6.16 13.33
CA GLY A 499 9.71 7.23 13.85
C GLY A 499 11.18 6.81 13.76
N GLN A 500 11.50 5.64 14.32
CA GLN A 500 12.86 5.09 14.28
C GLN A 500 13.34 4.81 12.85
N ALA A 501 12.48 4.24 12.01
CA ALA A 501 12.80 3.96 10.62
C ALA A 501 13.15 5.23 9.83
N LYS A 502 12.44 6.34 10.06
CA LYS A 502 12.76 7.63 9.43
C LYS A 502 14.10 8.18 9.92
N ASP A 503 14.46 7.94 11.18
CA ASP A 503 15.74 8.42 11.70
C ASP A 503 16.91 7.63 11.07
N LEU A 504 16.76 6.30 10.87
CA LEU A 504 17.70 5.48 10.10
C LEU A 504 17.75 5.89 8.61
N GLU A 505 16.58 6.07 7.98
CA GLU A 505 16.50 6.49 6.58
C GLU A 505 17.24 7.81 6.33
N ALA A 506 17.15 8.77 7.26
CA ALA A 506 17.84 10.05 7.15
C ALA A 506 19.37 9.92 7.07
N GLU A 507 19.93 8.81 7.55
CA GLU A 507 21.37 8.54 7.56
C GLU A 507 21.83 7.84 6.28
N ILE A 508 20.94 7.10 5.62
CA ILE A 508 21.27 6.28 4.46
C ILE A 508 20.76 6.85 3.13
N GLU A 509 19.79 7.77 3.16
CA GLU A 509 19.09 8.30 1.97
C GLU A 509 20.05 8.86 0.91
N TYR A 510 20.98 9.73 1.31
CA TYR A 510 21.93 10.36 0.37
C TYR A 510 23.05 9.42 -0.08
N PRO A 511 23.79 8.71 0.81
CA PRO A 511 24.84 7.78 0.37
C PRO A 511 24.32 6.66 -0.54
N LEU A 512 23.12 6.13 -0.26
CA LEU A 512 22.49 5.11 -1.09
C LEU A 512 22.13 5.62 -2.49
N HIS A 513 21.60 6.85 -2.56
CA HIS A 513 21.26 7.48 -3.85
C HIS A 513 22.49 7.61 -4.75
N LEU A 514 23.62 8.07 -4.19
CA LEU A 514 24.89 8.13 -4.93
C LEU A 514 25.39 6.75 -5.33
N LYS A 515 25.35 5.76 -4.42
CA LYS A 515 25.78 4.38 -4.72
C LYS A 515 25.02 3.80 -5.90
N ILE A 516 23.70 4.02 -5.96
CA ILE A 516 22.85 3.56 -7.06
C ILE A 516 23.25 4.21 -8.38
N GLN A 517 23.36 5.55 -8.43
CA GLN A 517 23.76 6.24 -9.65
C GLN A 517 25.13 5.78 -10.15
N GLN A 518 26.10 5.59 -9.24
CA GLN A 518 27.45 5.14 -9.60
C GLN A 518 27.48 3.67 -10.04
N ALA A 519 26.71 2.79 -9.39
CA ALA A 519 26.57 1.39 -9.80
C ALA A 519 25.90 1.26 -11.17
N GLU A 520 24.82 2.01 -11.43
CA GLU A 520 24.17 2.08 -12.74
C GLU A 520 25.13 2.56 -13.81
N ALA A 521 25.88 3.65 -13.55
CA ALA A 521 26.83 4.20 -14.50
C ALA A 521 27.97 3.23 -14.81
N TYR A 522 28.51 2.56 -13.80
CA TYR A 522 29.55 1.54 -13.94
C TYR A 522 29.05 0.37 -14.80
N LEU A 523 27.93 -0.24 -14.44
CA LEU A 523 27.43 -1.42 -15.14
C LEU A 523 26.94 -1.08 -16.56
N THR A 524 26.27 0.05 -16.77
CA THR A 524 25.85 0.48 -18.13
C THR A 524 27.06 0.71 -19.04
N LYS A 525 28.19 1.16 -18.47
CA LYS A 525 29.41 1.36 -19.24
C LYS A 525 30.09 0.03 -19.56
N LYS A 526 30.13 -0.91 -18.61
CA LYS A 526 30.73 -2.23 -18.79
C LYS A 526 29.92 -3.13 -19.73
N TYR A 527 28.60 -3.04 -19.64
CA TYR A 527 27.61 -3.86 -20.34
C TYR A 527 26.70 -2.97 -21.19
N PRO A 528 27.19 -2.45 -22.33
CA PRO A 528 26.47 -1.46 -23.11
C PRO A 528 25.28 -2.03 -23.89
N THR A 529 25.16 -3.36 -24.02
CA THR A 529 24.00 -3.97 -24.70
C THR A 529 22.85 -4.22 -23.73
N THR A 530 23.14 -4.30 -22.43
CA THR A 530 22.15 -4.37 -21.35
C THR A 530 21.92 -2.98 -20.76
N LYS A 531 20.73 -2.41 -20.95
CA LYS A 531 20.38 -1.16 -20.26
C LYS A 531 19.95 -1.47 -18.82
N ILE A 532 20.53 -0.78 -17.83
CA ILE A 532 20.41 -1.16 -16.42
C ILE A 532 19.84 -0.01 -15.61
N HIS A 533 18.84 -0.32 -14.78
CA HIS A 533 18.23 0.62 -13.85
C HIS A 533 17.96 -0.04 -12.49
N PHE A 534 18.43 0.57 -11.41
CA PHE A 534 18.16 0.19 -10.04
C PHE A 534 17.20 1.17 -9.37
N PHE A 535 16.18 0.62 -8.72
CA PHE A 535 15.17 1.38 -8.01
C PHE A 535 15.26 1.08 -6.52
N THR A 536 15.42 2.13 -5.71
CA THR A 536 15.33 2.01 -4.25
C THR A 536 13.89 1.75 -3.84
N ASN A 537 13.67 0.66 -3.12
CA ASN A 537 12.37 0.32 -2.57
C ASN A 537 12.47 0.16 -1.05
N ILE A 538 12.12 1.21 -0.31
CA ILE A 538 12.02 1.16 1.15
C ILE A 538 10.63 0.63 1.55
N LEU A 539 10.57 -0.53 2.22
CA LEU A 539 9.33 -1.21 2.58
C LEU A 539 8.38 -0.37 3.44
N ARG A 540 8.89 0.61 4.18
CA ARG A 540 8.04 1.58 4.90
C ARG A 540 7.33 2.53 3.94
N LYS A 541 8.01 3.05 2.93
CA LYS A 541 7.49 3.99 1.92
C LYS A 541 6.46 3.28 1.01
N GLN A 542 6.81 2.12 0.44
CA GLN A 542 6.13 0.87 0.78
C GLN A 542 4.63 0.85 0.90
N ARG A 543 4.33 0.30 2.07
CA ARG A 543 3.02 0.13 2.68
C ARG A 543 2.30 1.46 2.87
N ALA A 544 3.01 2.60 2.83
CA ALA A 544 2.41 3.93 2.84
C ALA A 544 2.03 4.45 1.44
N GLY A 545 2.33 3.71 0.37
CA GLY A 545 2.09 4.10 -1.03
C GLY A 545 3.09 5.11 -1.58
N GLN A 546 4.11 5.52 -0.82
CA GLN A 546 5.01 6.67 -1.10
C GLN A 546 6.17 6.32 -2.05
N HIS A 547 5.91 5.49 -3.05
CA HIS A 547 6.97 4.81 -3.78
C HIS A 547 7.44 5.48 -5.06
N THR A 548 8.75 5.35 -5.29
CA THR A 548 9.59 5.78 -6.41
C THR A 548 9.89 7.28 -6.56
N PRO A 549 11.16 7.64 -6.88
CA PRO A 549 11.67 9.01 -7.01
C PRO A 549 11.46 9.57 -8.43
N PHE A 550 10.34 9.30 -9.09
CA PHE A 550 10.10 9.92 -10.41
C PHE A 550 9.76 11.40 -10.21
N LEU A 551 10.51 12.28 -10.88
CA LEU A 551 10.40 13.76 -10.91
C LEU A 551 9.04 14.32 -11.40
N VAL A 552 8.01 13.49 -11.51
CA VAL A 552 6.64 13.92 -11.80
C VAL A 552 5.87 13.97 -10.47
N SER A 553 5.06 15.01 -10.27
CA SER A 553 4.44 15.41 -8.99
C SER A 553 4.26 14.28 -7.97
N PRO A 554 4.63 14.47 -6.68
CA PRO A 554 4.61 13.45 -5.62
C PRO A 554 3.33 12.60 -5.52
N ASP A 555 2.19 13.14 -5.94
CA ASP A 555 0.90 12.46 -5.87
C ASP A 555 0.58 11.62 -7.13
N GLY A 556 1.14 11.98 -8.29
CA GLY A 556 1.04 11.21 -9.55
C GLY A 556 1.96 9.99 -9.59
N SER A 557 3.09 10.03 -8.88
CA SER A 557 3.96 8.87 -8.67
C SER A 557 3.34 7.86 -7.69
N MET A 558 2.57 8.32 -6.70
CA MET A 558 1.86 7.48 -5.72
C MET A 558 0.83 6.54 -6.38
N ALA A 559 0.05 7.06 -7.33
CA ALA A 559 -0.97 6.30 -8.08
C ALA A 559 -0.38 5.17 -8.92
N TYR A 560 0.66 5.52 -9.68
CA TYR A 560 1.36 4.58 -10.53
C TYR A 560 2.17 3.60 -9.69
N ALA A 561 2.75 4.02 -8.56
CA ALA A 561 3.43 3.15 -7.64
C ALA A 561 2.48 2.19 -6.91
N LEU A 562 1.21 2.55 -6.67
CA LEU A 562 0.20 1.66 -6.09
C LEU A 562 -0.37 0.66 -7.11
N MET A 563 -0.63 1.11 -8.34
CA MET A 563 -1.01 0.23 -9.43
C MET A 563 0.14 -0.71 -9.78
N LEU A 564 1.35 -0.15 -9.94
CA LEU A 564 2.58 -0.92 -10.02
C LEU A 564 2.67 -1.81 -8.80
N ASN A 565 2.42 -1.42 -7.55
CA ASN A 565 2.45 -2.31 -6.39
C ASN A 565 1.40 -3.43 -6.43
N ASP A 566 0.18 -3.27 -6.93
CA ASP A 566 -0.67 -4.47 -7.13
C ASP A 566 -0.10 -5.36 -8.26
N PHE A 567 0.47 -4.73 -9.28
CA PHE A 567 1.35 -5.34 -10.29
C PHE A 567 2.80 -5.61 -9.81
N LEU A 568 3.20 -5.45 -8.53
CA LEU A 568 4.62 -5.45 -8.06
C LEU A 568 4.78 -6.01 -6.65
N LEU A 569 3.71 -6.19 -5.88
CA LEU A 569 3.74 -6.81 -4.56
C LEU A 569 4.12 -8.28 -4.68
N ASN A 570 3.94 -8.91 -5.86
CA ASN A 570 4.89 -9.84 -6.47
C ASN A 570 4.46 -10.36 -7.85
N PRO A 571 5.03 -9.80 -8.92
CA PRO A 571 5.33 -10.51 -10.15
C PRO A 571 6.76 -10.23 -10.63
N ALA A 572 7.64 -9.74 -9.76
CA ALA A 572 9.07 -9.66 -9.98
C ALA A 572 9.72 -11.05 -9.81
N ALA A 573 10.80 -11.35 -10.52
CA ALA A 573 11.63 -12.50 -10.17
C ALA A 573 12.55 -12.08 -9.02
N MET A 574 12.55 -12.83 -7.91
CA MET A 574 13.52 -12.62 -6.83
C MET A 574 14.88 -13.14 -7.30
N ILE A 575 15.86 -12.25 -7.46
CA ILE A 575 17.23 -12.61 -7.86
C ILE A 575 17.97 -13.21 -6.66
N CYS A 576 17.92 -12.53 -5.53
CA CYS A 576 18.44 -12.99 -4.24
C CYS A 576 17.65 -12.35 -3.09
N GLY A 577 17.74 -12.89 -1.89
CA GLY A 577 17.00 -12.34 -0.75
C GLY A 577 16.29 -13.38 0.13
N ILE A 578 15.53 -12.86 1.09
CA ILE A 578 14.60 -13.65 1.90
C ILE A 578 13.16 -13.47 1.38
N THR A 579 12.44 -14.58 1.29
CA THR A 579 11.01 -14.59 0.96
C THR A 579 10.22 -13.71 1.95
N PRO A 580 9.28 -12.86 1.50
CA PRO A 580 8.50 -12.03 2.40
C PRO A 580 7.61 -12.83 3.36
N MET A 581 7.15 -12.14 4.41
CA MET A 581 6.10 -12.63 5.28
C MET A 581 4.82 -12.92 4.46
N PRO A 582 4.10 -14.05 4.70
CA PRO A 582 2.84 -14.39 4.03
C PRO A 582 1.84 -13.25 3.96
N PHE A 583 1.34 -12.94 2.77
CA PHE A 583 0.56 -11.74 2.50
C PHE A 583 -0.88 -11.83 3.02
N ASP A 584 -1.46 -13.03 3.09
CA ASP A 584 -2.85 -13.24 3.53
C ASP A 584 -3.03 -13.20 5.06
N LEU A 585 -1.93 -13.10 5.82
CA LEU A 585 -2.02 -12.88 7.26
C LEU A 585 -2.58 -11.48 7.57
N PRO A 586 -3.47 -11.30 8.57
CA PRO A 586 -4.01 -10.00 8.91
C PRO A 586 -2.93 -9.01 9.37
N LYS A 587 -3.04 -7.73 8.96
CA LYS A 587 -2.12 -6.64 9.36
C LYS A 587 -1.74 -6.67 10.83
N ASN A 588 -2.75 -6.69 11.69
CA ASN A 588 -2.53 -6.59 13.14
C ASN A 588 -1.70 -7.78 13.64
N PHE A 589 -1.99 -8.98 13.15
CA PHE A 589 -1.26 -10.19 13.50
C PHE A 589 0.21 -10.13 13.05
N LYS A 590 0.49 -9.65 11.83
CA LYS A 590 1.86 -9.47 11.31
C LYS A 590 2.70 -8.55 12.21
N ILE A 591 2.15 -7.38 12.55
CA ILE A 591 2.86 -6.38 13.38
C ILE A 591 3.05 -6.87 14.82
N LEU A 592 2.05 -7.54 15.40
CA LEU A 592 2.19 -8.12 16.74
C LEU A 592 3.20 -9.29 16.76
N SER A 593 3.30 -10.05 15.67
CA SER A 593 4.30 -11.11 15.53
C SER A 593 5.72 -10.55 15.49
N SER A 594 5.94 -9.40 14.84
CA SER A 594 7.29 -8.79 14.75
C SER A 594 7.83 -8.24 16.06
N ILE A 595 6.97 -8.02 17.07
CA ILE A 595 7.37 -7.59 18.42
C ILE A 595 7.38 -8.75 19.44
N GLY A 596 7.19 -9.99 18.97
CA GLY A 596 7.25 -11.18 19.82
C GLY A 596 6.02 -11.44 20.70
N VAL A 597 4.83 -10.93 20.35
CA VAL A 597 3.59 -11.28 21.06
C VAL A 597 3.30 -12.79 20.92
N PHE A 598 3.56 -13.35 19.74
CA PHE A 598 3.39 -14.77 19.46
C PHE A 598 4.75 -15.50 19.56
N PRO A 599 4.84 -16.64 20.28
CA PRO A 599 6.12 -17.32 20.50
C PRO A 599 6.79 -17.79 19.20
N GLU A 600 8.09 -17.51 19.04
CA GLU A 600 8.85 -17.87 17.83
C GLU A 600 8.82 -19.39 17.55
N ALA A 601 8.90 -20.21 18.60
CA ALA A 601 8.85 -21.67 18.49
C ALA A 601 7.53 -22.19 17.89
N GLU A 602 6.42 -21.49 18.12
CA GLU A 602 5.12 -21.84 17.57
C GLU A 602 4.93 -21.28 16.15
N TRP A 603 5.61 -20.20 15.80
CA TRP A 603 5.45 -19.48 14.54
C TRP A 603 6.70 -19.56 13.67
N THR A 604 7.23 -20.77 13.54
CA THR A 604 8.28 -21.11 12.57
C THR A 604 7.64 -21.71 11.31
N LEU A 605 8.00 -21.16 10.15
CA LEU A 605 7.58 -21.62 8.83
C LEU A 605 8.72 -22.38 8.15
N LYS A 606 8.38 -23.39 7.36
CA LYS A 606 9.32 -24.16 6.54
C LYS A 606 9.20 -23.82 5.07
N GLN A 607 10.30 -23.92 4.33
CA GLN A 607 10.28 -23.81 2.88
C GLN A 607 11.15 -24.91 2.27
N ASN A 608 10.64 -25.59 1.25
CA ASN A 608 11.37 -26.64 0.54
C ASN A 608 12.41 -26.01 -0.38
N LEU A 609 13.58 -26.63 -0.52
CA LEU A 609 14.61 -26.19 -1.47
C LEU A 609 14.35 -26.66 -2.91
N ALA A 610 13.71 -27.82 -3.10
CA ALA A 610 13.36 -28.28 -4.43
C ALA A 610 12.22 -27.44 -5.04
N ALA A 611 12.30 -27.21 -6.35
CA ALA A 611 11.30 -26.49 -7.11
C ALA A 611 10.90 -27.30 -8.35
N GLU A 612 9.67 -27.82 -8.36
CA GLU A 612 9.11 -28.51 -9.51
C GLU A 612 7.82 -27.82 -9.97
N TYR A 613 7.53 -27.88 -11.27
CA TYR A 613 6.24 -27.47 -11.81
C TYR A 613 5.15 -28.44 -11.36
N ARG A 614 4.01 -27.90 -10.91
CA ARG A 614 2.85 -28.72 -10.54
C ARG A 614 2.31 -29.40 -11.80
N LYS A 615 2.24 -30.74 -11.80
CA LYS A 615 1.56 -31.51 -12.85
C LYS A 615 0.13 -31.79 -12.39
N ASN A 616 -0.86 -31.33 -13.15
CA ASN A 616 -2.25 -31.71 -12.92
C ASN A 616 -2.44 -33.17 -13.38
N ASN A 617 -2.86 -34.06 -12.48
CA ASN A 617 -3.24 -35.42 -12.85
C ASN A 617 -4.52 -35.36 -13.70
N LYS A 618 -4.43 -35.66 -15.00
CA LYS A 618 -5.61 -35.85 -15.84
C LYS A 618 -6.29 -37.17 -15.48
N VAL A 619 -7.54 -37.11 -15.03
CA VAL A 619 -8.48 -38.23 -15.20
C VAL A 619 -8.89 -38.19 -16.67
N THR A 620 -8.38 -39.13 -17.45
CA THR A 620 -8.79 -39.31 -18.85
C THR A 620 -10.02 -40.22 -18.85
N GLU A 621 -11.19 -39.67 -19.15
CA GLU A 621 -12.33 -40.48 -19.62
C GLU A 621 -12.10 -40.80 -21.09
N ASN A 622 -11.98 -42.09 -21.42
CA ASN A 622 -12.02 -42.53 -22.82
C ASN A 622 -13.49 -42.68 -23.26
N ASP A 623 -13.74 -42.58 -24.57
CA ASP A 623 -15.05 -42.66 -25.27
C ASP A 623 -15.86 -43.98 -25.08
N THR A 624 -15.50 -44.80 -24.09
CA THR A 624 -16.20 -46.05 -23.73
C THR A 624 -16.79 -46.04 -22.32
N GLY A 625 -16.66 -44.95 -21.56
CA GLY A 625 -17.29 -44.82 -20.24
C GLY A 625 -16.64 -45.68 -19.13
N GLU A 626 -15.47 -46.26 -19.38
CA GLU A 626 -14.67 -46.92 -18.34
C GLU A 626 -13.58 -45.97 -17.81
N VAL A 627 -13.73 -45.57 -16.55
CA VAL A 627 -12.73 -44.84 -15.77
C VAL A 627 -11.52 -45.75 -15.54
N GLN A 628 -10.50 -45.67 -16.38
CA GLN A 628 -9.19 -46.23 -16.05
C GLN A 628 -8.47 -45.27 -15.10
N ILE A 629 -8.56 -45.56 -13.80
CA ILE A 629 -7.57 -45.05 -12.84
C ILE A 629 -6.24 -45.67 -13.24
N ASN A 630 -5.32 -44.89 -13.81
CA ASN A 630 -3.93 -45.30 -14.01
C ASN A 630 -3.32 -45.62 -12.63
N LYS A 631 -3.43 -46.88 -12.21
CA LYS A 631 -3.00 -47.39 -10.90
C LYS A 631 -1.50 -47.63 -10.77
N ASN A 632 -0.69 -47.16 -11.72
CA ASN A 632 0.76 -47.41 -11.75
C ASN A 632 1.61 -46.14 -11.81
N VAL A 633 1.25 -45.14 -11.01
CA VAL A 633 2.27 -44.29 -10.37
C VAL A 633 1.85 -44.23 -8.91
N THR A 634 2.64 -44.87 -8.06
CA THR A 634 2.61 -44.69 -6.61
C THR A 634 2.31 -43.23 -6.32
N GLU A 635 1.28 -42.94 -5.53
CA GLU A 635 1.03 -41.61 -4.99
C GLU A 635 2.35 -41.06 -4.46
N LYS A 636 3.03 -40.19 -5.23
CA LYS A 636 3.95 -39.22 -4.65
C LYS A 636 3.11 -38.10 -4.03
N ASN A 637 2.20 -38.48 -3.13
CA ASN A 637 1.76 -37.63 -2.01
C ASN A 637 2.87 -37.64 -0.94
N GLN A 638 4.10 -37.45 -1.40
CA GLN A 638 5.30 -37.41 -0.59
C GLN A 638 6.21 -36.35 -1.20
N ILE A 639 5.86 -35.09 -0.95
CA ILE A 639 6.89 -34.15 -0.49
C ILE A 639 7.32 -34.70 0.89
N LEU A 640 8.04 -35.82 0.92
CA LEU A 640 8.64 -36.35 2.13
C LEU A 640 10.14 -36.17 1.98
N GLU A 641 10.69 -35.41 2.93
CA GLU A 641 12.11 -35.34 3.28
C GLU A 641 13.03 -34.74 2.21
N GLU A 642 12.60 -33.65 1.56
CA GLU A 642 13.51 -32.75 0.86
C GLU A 642 14.13 -31.76 1.84
N GLU A 643 15.35 -31.28 1.58
CA GLU A 643 16.02 -30.28 2.41
C GLU A 643 15.09 -29.06 2.59
N THR A 644 14.73 -28.77 3.83
CA THR A 644 13.86 -27.64 4.19
C THR A 644 14.62 -26.60 5.01
N GLU A 645 14.42 -25.34 4.68
CA GLU A 645 14.85 -24.20 5.49
C GLU A 645 13.75 -23.77 6.46
N SER A 646 14.11 -23.24 7.63
CA SER A 646 13.16 -22.80 8.66
C SER A 646 13.32 -21.30 8.95
N PHE A 647 12.20 -20.60 9.07
CA PHE A 647 12.13 -19.16 9.26
C PHE A 647 11.18 -18.80 10.39
N ILE A 648 11.59 -17.85 11.23
CA ILE A 648 10.72 -17.29 12.26
C ILE A 648 9.82 -16.25 11.60
N LEU A 649 8.50 -16.46 11.64
CA LEU A 649 7.52 -15.60 10.97
C LEU A 649 7.75 -14.12 11.32
N GLY A 650 7.88 -13.79 12.61
CA GLY A 650 8.04 -12.41 13.09
C GLY A 650 9.32 -11.71 12.61
N LYS A 651 10.30 -12.44 12.07
CA LYS A 651 11.56 -11.91 11.51
C LYS A 651 11.54 -11.77 9.99
N LEU A 652 10.51 -12.31 9.32
CA LEU A 652 10.37 -12.16 7.88
C LEU A 652 10.02 -10.70 7.51
N PRO A 653 10.53 -10.18 6.39
CA PRO A 653 10.24 -8.82 5.98
C PRO A 653 8.77 -8.68 5.59
N ASN A 654 8.08 -7.71 6.20
CA ASN A 654 6.68 -7.41 5.91
C ASN A 654 6.57 -6.50 4.68
N TRP A 655 6.33 -7.08 3.50
CA TRP A 655 6.20 -6.33 2.24
C TRP A 655 4.83 -5.65 2.09
N GLY A 656 3.90 -5.91 3.01
CA GLY A 656 2.56 -5.36 3.03
C GLY A 656 1.48 -6.43 2.99
N GLU A 657 0.36 -6.07 2.41
CA GLU A 657 -0.81 -6.93 2.24
C GLU A 657 -1.16 -6.95 0.76
N ILE A 658 -1.60 -8.09 0.25
CA ILE A 658 -2.16 -8.21 -1.12
C ILE A 658 -3.60 -7.71 -1.20
N ILE A 659 -4.23 -7.48 -0.05
CA ILE A 659 -5.60 -6.98 0.04
C ILE A 659 -5.54 -5.45 -0.09
N ILE A 660 -5.67 -4.96 -1.32
CA ILE A 660 -5.77 -3.53 -1.58
C ILE A 660 -7.26 -3.13 -1.53
N PRO A 661 -7.66 -2.19 -0.66
CA PRO A 661 -9.05 -1.75 -0.59
C PRO A 661 -9.52 -1.18 -1.93
N ARG A 662 -10.73 -1.55 -2.37
CA ARG A 662 -11.35 -1.04 -3.61
C ARG A 662 -11.32 0.49 -3.69
N GLU A 663 -11.50 1.18 -2.56
CA GLU A 663 -11.43 2.65 -2.47
C GLU A 663 -10.10 3.24 -2.98
N MET A 664 -8.99 2.50 -2.82
CA MET A 664 -7.69 2.91 -3.36
C MET A 664 -7.71 2.91 -4.88
N PHE A 665 -8.27 1.88 -5.53
CA PHE A 665 -8.43 1.86 -6.99
C PHE A 665 -9.36 2.96 -7.49
N LEU A 666 -10.48 3.19 -6.80
CA LEU A 666 -11.45 4.23 -7.15
C LEU A 666 -10.82 5.64 -7.14
N GLY A 667 -10.05 5.96 -6.09
CA GLY A 667 -9.38 7.26 -5.98
C GLY A 667 -8.27 7.49 -7.03
N HIS A 668 -7.63 6.43 -7.50
CA HIS A 668 -6.51 6.50 -8.45
C HIS A 668 -6.88 6.21 -9.90
N ALA A 669 -8.13 5.80 -10.18
CA ALA A 669 -8.55 5.40 -11.52
C ALA A 669 -8.30 6.49 -12.58
N ILE A 670 -8.77 7.71 -12.34
CA ILE A 670 -8.57 8.83 -13.27
C ILE A 670 -7.08 9.20 -13.44
N PRO A 671 -6.27 9.35 -12.36
CA PRO A 671 -4.83 9.54 -12.47
C PRO A 671 -4.12 8.48 -13.33
N ILE A 672 -4.52 7.21 -13.20
CA ILE A 672 -3.97 6.11 -14.01
C ILE A 672 -4.30 6.34 -15.49
N PHE A 673 -5.55 6.61 -15.85
CA PHE A 673 -5.90 6.91 -17.24
C PHE A 673 -5.13 8.11 -17.80
N LEU A 674 -4.97 9.18 -17.02
CA LEU A 674 -4.21 10.36 -17.44
C LEU A 674 -2.73 10.01 -17.69
N ARG A 675 -2.12 9.22 -16.82
CA ARG A 675 -0.74 8.76 -17.00
C ARG A 675 -0.58 7.83 -18.19
N GLU A 676 -1.47 6.84 -18.32
CA GLU A 676 -1.46 5.90 -19.45
C GLU A 676 -1.73 6.61 -20.79
N SER A 677 -2.44 7.75 -20.77
CA SER A 677 -2.63 8.59 -21.96
C SER A 677 -1.32 9.20 -22.49
N GLU A 678 -0.28 9.37 -21.67
CA GLU A 678 1.04 9.82 -22.15
C GLU A 678 1.64 8.79 -23.11
N LYS A 679 1.35 7.49 -22.96
CA LYS A 679 1.84 6.44 -23.86
C LYS A 679 1.20 6.50 -25.25
N ILE A 680 0.08 7.23 -25.40
CA ILE A 680 -0.57 7.47 -26.70
C ILE A 680 0.39 8.25 -27.63
N SER A 681 1.15 9.22 -27.11
CA SER A 681 2.08 10.01 -27.92
C SER A 681 3.31 9.21 -28.38
N HIS A 682 3.64 8.12 -27.68
CA HIS A 682 4.78 7.24 -27.94
C HIS A 682 4.43 5.98 -28.75
N ARG A 683 3.21 5.89 -29.32
CA ARG A 683 2.69 4.70 -30.03
C ARG A 683 2.73 3.40 -29.18
N ASN A 684 2.71 3.51 -27.85
CA ASN A 684 2.72 2.37 -26.93
C ASN A 684 1.32 2.13 -26.32
N LEU A 685 0.29 2.34 -27.14
CA LEU A 685 -1.12 2.22 -26.75
C LEU A 685 -1.54 0.79 -26.35
N PRO A 686 -1.01 -0.29 -26.94
CA PRO A 686 -1.30 -1.65 -26.49
C PRO A 686 -1.07 -1.88 -24.99
N LYS A 687 0.11 -1.50 -24.48
CA LYS A 687 0.46 -1.66 -23.07
C LYS A 687 -0.43 -0.79 -22.16
N ALA A 688 -0.76 0.42 -22.62
CA ALA A 688 -1.65 1.32 -21.90
C ALA A 688 -3.06 0.73 -21.75
N LEU A 689 -3.62 0.17 -22.83
CA LEU A 689 -4.93 -0.46 -22.81
C LEU A 689 -4.97 -1.69 -21.90
N LEU A 690 -3.97 -2.57 -21.92
CA LEU A 690 -3.90 -3.70 -20.99
C LEU A 690 -3.91 -3.24 -19.52
N ASN A 691 -3.32 -2.08 -19.20
CA ASN A 691 -3.39 -1.51 -17.85
C ASN A 691 -4.77 -0.91 -17.54
N CYS A 692 -5.35 -0.15 -18.49
CA CYS A 692 -6.65 0.47 -18.32
C CYS A 692 -7.79 -0.55 -18.25
N TRP A 693 -7.76 -1.63 -19.02
CA TRP A 693 -8.76 -2.70 -18.96
C TRP A 693 -8.67 -3.51 -17.66
N TRP A 694 -7.46 -3.70 -17.12
CA TRP A 694 -7.32 -4.29 -15.78
C TRP A 694 -7.97 -3.40 -14.70
N LEU A 695 -7.75 -2.09 -14.78
CA LEU A 695 -8.39 -1.13 -13.89
C LEU A 695 -9.92 -1.10 -14.10
N GLU A 696 -10.39 -1.16 -15.36
CA GLU A 696 -11.81 -1.25 -15.68
C GLU A 696 -12.43 -2.51 -15.10
N MET A 697 -11.75 -3.66 -15.22
CA MET A 697 -12.18 -4.92 -14.61
C MET A 697 -12.35 -4.76 -13.10
N ILE A 698 -11.36 -4.20 -12.41
CA ILE A 698 -11.44 -3.96 -10.96
C ILE A 698 -12.57 -2.97 -10.61
N VAL A 699 -12.74 -1.88 -11.36
CA VAL A 699 -13.69 -0.82 -10.97
C VAL A 699 -15.14 -1.16 -11.36
N CYS A 700 -15.33 -1.83 -12.51
CA CYS A 700 -16.63 -2.00 -13.15
C CYS A 700 -17.13 -3.45 -13.15
N ILE A 701 -16.24 -4.45 -13.23
CA ILE A 701 -16.61 -5.87 -13.42
C ILE A 701 -16.56 -6.66 -12.12
N ASP A 702 -15.50 -6.48 -11.31
CA ASP A 702 -15.39 -7.15 -10.01
C ASP A 702 -16.59 -6.77 -9.11
N GLU A 703 -17.15 -7.77 -8.42
CA GLU A 703 -18.29 -7.57 -7.52
C GLU A 703 -17.94 -6.57 -6.40
N GLU A 704 -18.85 -5.65 -6.09
CA GLU A 704 -18.58 -4.57 -5.13
C GLU A 704 -18.22 -5.08 -3.73
N ASP A 705 -18.82 -6.21 -3.32
CA ASP A 705 -18.62 -6.86 -2.03
C ASP A 705 -17.42 -7.82 -2.00
N GLU A 706 -16.87 -8.20 -3.15
CA GLU A 706 -15.65 -9.03 -3.23
C GLU A 706 -14.38 -8.19 -3.14
N LEU A 707 -13.27 -8.82 -2.74
CA LEU A 707 -11.96 -8.20 -2.81
C LEU A 707 -11.55 -8.02 -4.28
N PRO A 708 -10.93 -6.88 -4.64
CA PRO A 708 -10.36 -6.70 -5.97
C PRO A 708 -9.43 -7.84 -6.37
N THR A 709 -9.51 -8.24 -7.63
CA THR A 709 -8.62 -9.25 -8.21
C THR A 709 -7.16 -8.79 -8.15
N SER A 710 -6.28 -9.59 -7.54
CA SER A 710 -4.84 -9.29 -7.41
C SER A 710 -3.99 -10.33 -8.12
N LEU A 711 -3.11 -9.90 -9.03
CA LEU A 711 -2.20 -10.79 -9.75
C LEU A 711 -1.24 -11.52 -8.82
N THR A 712 -0.76 -10.81 -7.78
CA THR A 712 0.10 -11.39 -6.76
C THR A 712 -0.62 -12.57 -6.10
N ARG A 713 -1.91 -12.41 -5.75
CA ARG A 713 -2.71 -13.49 -5.17
C ARG A 713 -2.88 -14.67 -6.14
N LEU A 714 -3.17 -14.38 -7.41
CA LEU A 714 -3.36 -15.41 -8.45
C LEU A 714 -2.08 -16.21 -8.71
N LEU A 715 -0.89 -15.60 -8.53
CA LEU A 715 0.38 -16.29 -8.72
C LEU A 715 0.57 -17.47 -7.75
N TRP A 716 0.30 -17.28 -6.45
CA TRP A 716 0.50 -18.33 -5.44
C TRP A 716 -0.79 -19.14 -5.15
N ASN A 717 -1.96 -18.62 -5.53
CA ASN A 717 -3.27 -19.29 -5.42
C ASN A 717 -3.96 -19.34 -6.79
N PRO A 718 -3.45 -20.14 -7.75
CA PRO A 718 -3.97 -20.20 -9.11
C PRO A 718 -5.43 -20.69 -9.18
N GLU A 719 -5.91 -21.42 -8.17
CA GLU A 719 -7.32 -21.81 -8.03
C GLU A 719 -8.29 -20.62 -7.90
N GLY A 720 -7.77 -19.43 -7.60
CA GLY A 720 -8.55 -18.19 -7.52
C GLY A 720 -8.90 -17.57 -8.89
N ARG A 721 -8.37 -18.11 -10.00
CA ARG A 721 -8.65 -17.61 -11.35
C ARG A 721 -10.13 -17.78 -11.70
N TYR A 722 -10.70 -16.81 -12.41
CA TYR A 722 -12.15 -16.75 -12.62
C TYR A 722 -12.72 -17.99 -13.30
N PHE A 723 -12.12 -18.46 -14.40
CA PHE A 723 -12.63 -19.64 -15.10
C PHE A 723 -12.54 -20.93 -14.28
N ILE A 724 -11.62 -21.01 -13.32
CA ILE A 724 -11.51 -22.15 -12.40
C ILE A 724 -12.60 -22.05 -11.33
N ARG A 725 -12.74 -20.88 -10.69
CA ARG A 725 -13.74 -20.62 -9.64
C ARG A 725 -15.17 -20.84 -10.12
N GLU A 726 -15.49 -20.34 -11.30
CA GLU A 726 -16.83 -20.44 -11.90
C GLU A 726 -17.02 -21.72 -12.74
N ASN A 727 -16.04 -22.63 -12.77
CA ASN A 727 -16.04 -23.85 -13.60
C ASN A 727 -16.40 -23.58 -15.08
N ARG A 728 -15.89 -22.48 -15.66
CA ARG A 728 -16.13 -22.14 -17.08
C ARG A 728 -15.43 -23.15 -17.99
N LYS A 729 -16.06 -23.43 -19.13
CA LYS A 729 -15.57 -24.35 -20.16
C LYS A 729 -15.80 -23.72 -21.54
N GLY A 730 -15.10 -24.23 -22.54
CA GLY A 730 -15.23 -23.80 -23.92
C GLY A 730 -13.87 -23.80 -24.63
N PRO A 731 -13.83 -23.71 -25.96
CA PRO A 731 -12.59 -23.87 -26.73
C PRO A 731 -11.49 -22.87 -26.39
N LEU A 732 -11.84 -21.63 -26.00
CA LEU A 732 -10.87 -20.67 -25.49
C LEU A 732 -10.23 -21.15 -24.17
N ILE A 733 -11.04 -21.64 -23.22
CA ILE A 733 -10.55 -22.14 -21.94
C ILE A 733 -9.69 -23.38 -22.15
N ASP A 734 -10.11 -24.30 -23.02
CA ASP A 734 -9.35 -25.50 -23.37
C ASP A 734 -8.00 -25.14 -24.00
N ALA A 735 -7.95 -24.10 -24.84
CA ALA A 735 -6.70 -23.61 -25.42
C ALA A 735 -5.76 -23.00 -24.37
N ILE A 736 -6.29 -22.21 -23.42
CA ILE A 736 -5.52 -21.66 -22.30
C ILE A 736 -4.93 -22.79 -21.44
N VAL A 737 -5.76 -23.75 -21.04
CA VAL A 737 -5.33 -24.89 -20.21
C VAL A 737 -4.29 -25.73 -20.94
N ARG A 738 -4.48 -25.98 -22.23
CA ARG A 738 -3.49 -26.70 -23.05
C ARG A 738 -2.16 -25.97 -23.10
N MET A 739 -2.16 -24.66 -23.34
CA MET A 739 -0.93 -23.87 -23.32
C MET A 739 -0.24 -23.93 -21.95
N GLU A 740 -0.99 -23.89 -20.86
CA GLU A 740 -0.45 -23.98 -19.50
C GLU A 740 0.08 -25.38 -19.15
N ASP A 741 -0.48 -26.44 -19.75
CA ASP A 741 0.04 -27.82 -19.64
C ASP A 741 1.35 -27.98 -20.44
N ASP A 742 1.37 -27.47 -21.69
CA ASP A 742 2.51 -27.56 -22.60
C ASP A 742 3.68 -26.65 -22.15
N TYR A 743 3.35 -25.52 -21.50
CA TYR A 743 4.28 -24.50 -21.01
C TYR A 743 3.98 -24.11 -19.55
N PRO A 744 4.36 -24.93 -18.56
CA PRO A 744 4.06 -24.67 -17.15
C PRO A 744 4.57 -23.33 -16.59
N ALA A 745 5.61 -22.75 -17.21
CA ALA A 745 6.11 -21.41 -16.88
C ALA A 745 5.06 -20.30 -17.07
N LEU A 746 4.05 -20.50 -17.93
CA LEU A 746 2.96 -19.53 -18.14
C LEU A 746 2.12 -19.32 -16.88
N GLN A 747 1.89 -20.36 -16.08
CA GLN A 747 1.16 -20.23 -14.81
C GLN A 747 1.92 -19.38 -13.78
N LEU A 748 3.22 -19.20 -13.98
CA LEU A 748 4.08 -18.36 -13.14
C LEU A 748 4.35 -16.99 -13.78
N ASP A 749 3.82 -16.74 -15.00
CA ASP A 749 3.99 -15.51 -15.73
C ASP A 749 2.84 -14.53 -15.42
N PRO A 750 3.13 -13.38 -14.82
CA PRO A 750 2.10 -12.45 -14.37
C PRO A 750 1.37 -11.73 -15.51
N TRP A 751 2.03 -11.56 -16.65
CA TRP A 751 1.40 -10.99 -17.85
C TRP A 751 0.44 -11.98 -18.49
N TRP A 752 0.76 -13.27 -18.47
CA TRP A 752 -0.13 -14.36 -18.88
C TRP A 752 -1.36 -14.47 -17.97
N LEU A 753 -1.16 -14.45 -16.65
CA LEU A 753 -2.27 -14.46 -15.68
C LEU A 753 -3.19 -13.25 -15.90
N LYS A 754 -2.61 -12.06 -16.09
CA LYS A 754 -3.36 -10.84 -16.40
C LYS A 754 -4.18 -10.97 -17.69
N PHE A 755 -3.53 -11.43 -18.77
CA PHE A 755 -4.14 -11.58 -20.08
C PHE A 755 -5.34 -12.53 -20.03
N THR A 756 -5.14 -13.73 -19.49
CA THR A 756 -6.18 -14.76 -19.42
C THR A 756 -7.33 -14.36 -18.51
N GLU A 757 -7.05 -13.73 -17.36
CA GLU A 757 -8.10 -13.25 -16.45
C GLU A 757 -8.96 -12.15 -17.12
N MET A 758 -8.35 -11.17 -17.79
CA MET A 758 -9.10 -10.16 -18.56
C MET A 758 -9.92 -10.78 -19.68
N LEU A 759 -9.34 -11.71 -20.44
CA LEU A 759 -10.01 -12.29 -21.61
C LEU A 759 -11.30 -13.02 -21.22
N VAL A 760 -11.30 -13.74 -20.10
CA VAL A 760 -12.47 -14.47 -19.60
C VAL A 760 -13.48 -13.53 -18.95
N ARG A 761 -13.04 -12.51 -18.20
CA ARG A 761 -13.93 -11.55 -17.52
C ARG A 761 -14.69 -10.64 -18.50
N PHE A 762 -14.03 -10.20 -19.57
CA PHE A 762 -14.64 -9.32 -20.58
C PHE A 762 -15.69 -10.04 -21.44
N GLU A 763 -15.60 -11.36 -21.62
CA GLU A 763 -16.67 -12.16 -22.24
C GLU A 763 -18.00 -11.93 -21.50
N SER A 764 -18.00 -12.26 -20.21
CA SER A 764 -19.20 -12.21 -19.37
C SER A 764 -19.74 -10.78 -19.19
N TYR A 765 -18.90 -9.77 -19.36
CA TYR A 765 -19.27 -8.37 -19.21
C TYR A 765 -19.86 -7.75 -20.49
N GLU A 766 -19.38 -8.14 -21.67
CA GLU A 766 -19.86 -7.57 -22.93
C GLU A 766 -21.02 -8.35 -23.55
N GLN A 767 -21.23 -9.59 -23.11
CA GLN A 767 -22.28 -10.50 -23.57
C GLN A 767 -23.29 -10.84 -22.46
N GLU A 768 -23.64 -9.87 -21.60
CA GLU A 768 -24.56 -10.09 -20.46
C GLU A 768 -25.96 -10.61 -20.85
N GLU A 769 -26.40 -10.40 -22.09
CA GLU A 769 -27.73 -10.82 -22.57
C GLU A 769 -27.77 -12.29 -23.05
N GLU A 770 -26.64 -13.00 -23.10
CA GLU A 770 -26.58 -14.42 -23.49
C GLU A 770 -26.87 -15.34 -22.29
N GLU A 771 -27.65 -16.41 -22.50
CA GLU A 771 -28.04 -17.34 -21.42
C GLU A 771 -26.83 -18.07 -20.81
N GLU A 772 -25.82 -18.42 -21.62
CA GLU A 772 -24.55 -18.99 -21.18
C GLU A 772 -23.40 -18.48 -22.09
N PRO A 773 -22.30 -17.94 -21.55
CA PRO A 773 -21.13 -17.58 -22.35
C PRO A 773 -20.49 -18.81 -23.00
N ASP A 774 -20.25 -18.79 -24.32
CA ASP A 774 -19.77 -19.95 -25.08
C ASP A 774 -18.23 -20.08 -25.11
N PHE A 775 -17.50 -18.99 -24.86
CA PHE A 775 -16.03 -18.94 -24.89
C PHE A 775 -15.44 -19.53 -26.20
N GLU A 776 -16.11 -19.30 -27.32
CA GLU A 776 -15.66 -19.76 -28.65
C GLU A 776 -14.60 -18.81 -29.23
N LEU A 777 -13.51 -19.38 -29.79
CA LEU A 777 -12.39 -18.58 -30.33
C LEU A 777 -12.80 -17.72 -31.56
N ASN A 778 -13.89 -18.08 -32.24
CA ASN A 778 -14.38 -17.38 -33.42
C ASN A 778 -15.49 -16.36 -33.14
N THR A 779 -16.02 -16.30 -31.91
CA THR A 779 -17.08 -15.37 -31.49
C THR A 779 -16.60 -14.24 -30.58
N LEU A 780 -15.29 -14.19 -30.26
CA LEU A 780 -14.69 -13.15 -29.41
C LEU A 780 -15.17 -11.73 -29.77
N SER A 781 -15.51 -10.96 -28.74
CA SER A 781 -15.94 -9.56 -28.83
C SER A 781 -14.87 -8.65 -29.44
N GLU A 782 -15.26 -7.43 -29.84
CA GLU A 782 -14.29 -6.42 -30.32
C GLU A 782 -13.22 -6.14 -29.26
N THR A 783 -13.60 -6.00 -28.00
CA THR A 783 -12.64 -5.75 -26.91
C THR A 783 -11.71 -6.94 -26.70
N GLN A 784 -12.23 -8.17 -26.68
CA GLN A 784 -11.40 -9.37 -26.48
C GLN A 784 -10.40 -9.61 -27.62
N LYS A 785 -10.82 -9.42 -28.88
CA LYS A 785 -9.89 -9.47 -30.03
C LYS A 785 -8.77 -8.45 -29.89
N ASN A 786 -9.08 -7.25 -29.38
CA ASN A 786 -8.09 -6.22 -29.15
C ASN A 786 -7.24 -6.48 -27.88
N ILE A 787 -7.75 -7.16 -26.85
CA ILE A 787 -6.94 -7.67 -25.74
C ILE A 787 -5.89 -8.65 -26.26
N VAL A 788 -6.30 -9.61 -27.10
CA VAL A 788 -5.40 -10.57 -27.76
C VAL A 788 -4.35 -9.83 -28.60
N PHE A 789 -4.77 -8.89 -29.45
CA PHE A 789 -3.85 -8.09 -30.26
C PHE A 789 -2.86 -7.30 -29.39
N CYS A 790 -3.35 -6.59 -28.36
CA CYS A 790 -2.50 -5.79 -27.49
C CYS A 790 -1.49 -6.64 -26.72
N PHE A 791 -1.90 -7.82 -26.25
CA PHE A 791 -1.01 -8.78 -25.60
C PHE A 791 0.04 -9.33 -26.57
N ALA A 792 -0.35 -9.65 -27.80
CA ALA A 792 0.57 -10.11 -28.85
C ALA A 792 1.65 -9.05 -29.16
N GLN A 793 1.28 -7.76 -29.20
CA GLN A 793 2.24 -6.66 -29.35
C GLN A 793 3.19 -6.53 -28.14
N HIS A 794 2.67 -6.68 -26.92
CA HIS A 794 3.50 -6.62 -25.71
C HIS A 794 4.57 -7.72 -25.71
N MET A 795 4.20 -8.94 -26.13
CA MET A 795 5.10 -10.09 -26.23
C MET A 795 6.05 -10.08 -27.43
N ARG A 796 5.91 -9.13 -28.37
CA ARG A 796 6.59 -9.12 -29.69
C ARG A 796 6.33 -10.38 -30.51
N ILE A 797 5.04 -10.67 -30.77
CA ILE A 797 4.65 -11.80 -31.62
C ILE A 797 5.25 -11.73 -33.04
N SER A 798 5.65 -10.55 -33.50
CA SER A 798 6.35 -10.34 -34.77
C SER A 798 7.62 -11.18 -34.92
N ASP A 799 8.29 -11.49 -33.81
CA ASP A 799 9.56 -12.21 -33.80
C ASP A 799 9.41 -13.67 -34.23
N VAL A 800 8.18 -14.19 -34.21
CA VAL A 800 7.85 -15.56 -34.62
C VAL A 800 7.04 -15.65 -35.92
N ILE A 801 6.88 -14.54 -36.66
CA ILE A 801 6.17 -14.51 -37.94
C ILE A 801 7.18 -14.53 -39.09
N ASN A 802 7.04 -15.48 -40.01
CA ASN A 802 7.79 -15.51 -41.25
C ASN A 802 7.07 -14.71 -42.34
N PHE A 803 7.44 -13.44 -42.50
CA PHE A 803 6.88 -12.55 -43.53
C PHE A 803 7.17 -13.02 -44.97
N GLY A 804 8.17 -13.90 -45.17
CA GLY A 804 8.50 -14.47 -46.47
C GLY A 804 7.70 -15.72 -46.85
N ASP A 805 6.93 -16.28 -45.92
CA ASP A 805 6.14 -17.51 -46.10
C ASP A 805 4.67 -17.27 -45.72
N ASP A 806 4.03 -16.30 -46.37
CA ASP A 806 2.63 -15.90 -46.15
C ASP A 806 2.26 -15.61 -44.68
N GLY A 807 3.25 -15.26 -43.86
CA GLY A 807 3.09 -15.01 -42.43
C GLY A 807 2.89 -16.27 -41.59
N ASN A 808 3.31 -17.44 -42.08
CA ASN A 808 3.37 -18.65 -41.25
C ASN A 808 4.34 -18.46 -40.08
N PRO A 809 4.15 -19.21 -38.97
CA PRO A 809 5.11 -19.17 -37.87
C PRO A 809 6.51 -19.59 -38.32
N VAL A 810 7.55 -18.97 -37.76
CA VAL A 810 8.95 -19.37 -37.98
C VAL A 810 9.17 -20.83 -37.57
N TRP A 811 10.06 -21.51 -38.28
CA TRP A 811 10.50 -22.85 -37.88
C TRP A 811 11.45 -22.74 -36.69
N LEU A 812 11.16 -23.47 -35.62
CA LEU A 812 11.96 -23.51 -34.40
C LEU A 812 12.73 -24.84 -34.35
N ASP A 813 13.98 -24.77 -33.92
CA ASP A 813 14.80 -25.94 -33.67
C ASP A 813 14.53 -26.55 -32.28
N GLU A 814 15.14 -27.71 -32.00
CA GLU A 814 15.00 -28.40 -30.71
C GLU A 814 15.59 -27.60 -29.54
N ASN A 815 16.54 -26.69 -29.81
CA ASN A 815 17.23 -25.88 -28.81
C ASN A 815 16.51 -24.56 -28.49
N SER A 816 15.43 -24.25 -29.19
CA SER A 816 14.67 -23.02 -29.01
C SER A 816 14.16 -22.91 -27.58
N THR A 817 14.00 -21.69 -27.07
CA THR A 817 13.53 -21.48 -25.70
C THR A 817 12.07 -21.91 -25.56
N TRP A 818 11.65 -22.23 -24.32
CA TRP A 818 10.24 -22.51 -24.04
C TRP A 818 9.35 -21.34 -24.47
N ARG A 819 9.84 -20.10 -24.30
CA ARG A 819 9.14 -18.88 -24.69
C ARG A 819 8.87 -18.84 -26.19
N SER A 820 9.89 -19.09 -27.03
CA SER A 820 9.71 -19.04 -28.49
C SER A 820 8.68 -20.05 -28.96
N ARG A 821 8.69 -21.26 -28.40
CA ARG A 821 7.68 -22.28 -28.68
C ARG A 821 6.28 -21.85 -28.25
N ALA A 822 6.14 -21.31 -27.04
CA ALA A 822 4.88 -20.79 -26.53
C ALA A 822 4.30 -19.67 -27.40
N LEU A 823 5.14 -18.77 -27.93
CA LEU A 823 4.70 -17.72 -28.86
C LEU A 823 4.20 -18.27 -30.20
N VAL A 824 4.86 -19.29 -30.74
CA VAL A 824 4.41 -19.94 -31.98
C VAL A 824 3.03 -20.57 -31.79
N ASP A 825 2.81 -21.25 -30.67
CA ASP A 825 1.51 -21.88 -30.39
C ASP A 825 0.43 -20.85 -30.05
N PHE A 826 0.77 -19.79 -29.31
CA PHE A 826 -0.10 -18.63 -29.11
C PHE A 826 -0.56 -18.06 -30.45
N TYR A 827 0.39 -17.84 -31.38
CA TYR A 827 0.08 -17.30 -32.72
C TYR A 827 -0.87 -18.22 -33.50
N LYS A 828 -0.63 -19.54 -33.47
CA LYS A 828 -1.49 -20.52 -34.15
C LYS A 828 -2.90 -20.57 -33.59
N ILE A 829 -3.05 -20.47 -32.26
CA ILE A 829 -4.34 -20.53 -31.57
C ILE A 829 -5.14 -19.25 -31.81
N PHE A 830 -4.58 -18.11 -31.39
CA PHE A 830 -5.29 -16.84 -31.30
C PHE A 830 -5.36 -16.05 -32.61
N PHE A 831 -4.54 -16.41 -33.60
CA PHE A 831 -4.61 -15.90 -34.98
C PHE A 831 -4.87 -17.03 -35.98
N SER A 832 -5.72 -17.98 -35.58
CA SER A 832 -6.24 -19.04 -36.45
C SER A 832 -7.16 -18.49 -37.55
N ILE A 833 -7.86 -17.37 -37.28
CA ILE A 833 -8.74 -16.69 -38.22
C ILE A 833 -7.89 -15.94 -39.28
N PRO A 834 -8.04 -16.23 -40.58
CA PRO A 834 -7.22 -15.63 -41.64
C PRO A 834 -7.30 -14.10 -41.72
N GLU A 835 -8.46 -13.52 -41.43
CA GLU A 835 -8.69 -12.07 -41.41
C GLU A 835 -7.85 -11.38 -40.32
N ASP A 836 -7.96 -11.86 -39.08
CA ASP A 836 -7.23 -11.32 -37.93
C ASP A 836 -5.72 -11.51 -38.09
N ARG A 837 -5.30 -12.67 -38.63
CA ARG A 837 -3.90 -12.94 -38.95
C ARG A 837 -3.35 -11.96 -39.98
N ARG A 838 -4.09 -11.71 -41.08
CA ARG A 838 -3.67 -10.75 -42.11
C ARG A 838 -3.56 -9.34 -41.57
N GLU A 839 -4.46 -8.94 -40.67
CA GLU A 839 -4.38 -7.62 -40.03
C GLU A 839 -3.15 -7.49 -39.13
N LEU A 840 -2.85 -8.51 -38.32
CA LEU A 840 -1.62 -8.56 -37.53
C LEU A 840 -0.36 -8.50 -38.40
N ILE A 841 -0.27 -9.32 -39.45
CA ILE A 841 0.89 -9.34 -40.37
C ILE A 841 1.10 -7.96 -40.97
N ARG A 842 0.06 -7.34 -41.53
CA ARG A 842 0.16 -6.00 -42.14
C ARG A 842 0.60 -4.93 -41.14
N PHE A 843 0.15 -5.04 -39.90
CA PHE A 843 0.60 -4.15 -38.82
C PHE A 843 2.08 -4.39 -38.52
N SER A 844 2.50 -5.65 -38.35
CA SER A 844 3.88 -6.03 -38.05
C SER A 844 4.88 -5.75 -39.19
N GLU A 845 4.43 -5.74 -40.45
CA GLU A 845 5.20 -5.25 -41.61
C GLU A 845 5.42 -3.72 -41.60
N GLY A 846 4.78 -2.99 -40.68
CA GLY A 846 4.89 -1.54 -40.58
C GLY A 846 4.07 -0.79 -41.63
N ARG A 847 2.99 -1.39 -42.18
CA ARG A 847 2.14 -0.68 -43.15
C ARG A 847 1.37 0.45 -42.47
N ASP A 848 1.56 1.68 -42.97
CA ASP A 848 0.93 2.87 -42.42
C ASP A 848 -0.60 2.80 -42.34
N ASP A 849 -1.26 2.17 -43.32
CA ASP A 849 -2.72 2.09 -43.35
C ASP A 849 -3.29 1.14 -42.27
N ALA A 850 -2.64 -0.01 -42.07
CA ALA A 850 -2.94 -0.93 -40.97
C ALA A 850 -2.63 -0.32 -39.60
N GLY A 851 -1.48 0.36 -39.48
CA GLY A 851 -1.10 1.11 -38.27
C GLY A 851 -2.12 2.18 -37.90
N ASN A 852 -2.51 3.03 -38.85
CA ASN A 852 -3.49 4.10 -38.64
C ASN A 852 -4.90 3.55 -38.31
N LYS A 853 -5.32 2.46 -38.96
CA LYS A 853 -6.59 1.78 -38.67
C LYS A 853 -6.59 1.29 -37.22
N MET A 854 -5.56 0.53 -36.84
CA MET A 854 -5.45 -0.04 -35.49
C MET A 854 -5.34 1.05 -34.43
N GLU A 855 -4.52 2.08 -34.65
CA GLU A 855 -4.40 3.21 -33.72
C GLU A 855 -5.74 3.91 -33.47
N LYS A 856 -6.58 4.07 -34.51
CA LYS A 856 -7.93 4.63 -34.37
C LYS A 856 -8.84 3.74 -33.52
N ILE A 857 -8.80 2.43 -33.71
CA ILE A 857 -9.57 1.45 -32.93
C ILE A 857 -9.14 1.50 -31.46
N LEU A 858 -7.83 1.38 -31.20
CA LEU A 858 -7.30 1.38 -29.84
C LEU A 858 -7.58 2.71 -29.10
N LYS A 859 -7.52 3.86 -29.79
CA LYS A 859 -7.89 5.16 -29.19
C LYS A 859 -9.37 5.22 -28.83
N LYS A 860 -10.25 4.66 -29.66
CA LYS A 860 -11.69 4.56 -29.37
C LYS A 860 -11.92 3.72 -28.11
N LEU A 861 -11.34 2.52 -28.05
CA LEU A 861 -11.47 1.62 -26.90
C LEU A 861 -10.93 2.24 -25.61
N PHE A 862 -9.83 3.00 -25.69
CA PHE A 862 -9.27 3.72 -24.54
C PHE A 862 -10.27 4.75 -23.98
N LEU A 863 -10.91 5.53 -24.85
CA LEU A 863 -11.91 6.52 -24.45
C LEU A 863 -13.19 5.87 -23.90
N GLU A 864 -13.61 4.76 -24.49
CA GLU A 864 -14.77 4.00 -24.02
C GLU A 864 -14.54 3.41 -22.62
N SER A 865 -13.38 2.79 -22.41
CA SER A 865 -12.94 2.29 -21.10
C SER A 865 -12.91 3.41 -20.05
N MET A 866 -12.27 4.55 -20.37
CA MET A 866 -12.24 5.71 -19.49
C MET A 866 -13.64 6.22 -19.13
N THR A 867 -14.54 6.27 -20.12
CA THR A 867 -15.92 6.75 -19.94
C THR A 867 -16.71 5.82 -19.02
N ARG A 868 -16.60 4.49 -19.19
CA ARG A 868 -17.29 3.52 -18.33
C ARG A 868 -16.80 3.62 -16.88
N VAL A 869 -15.49 3.72 -16.68
CA VAL A 869 -14.89 3.94 -15.36
C VAL A 869 -15.36 5.26 -14.74
N GLU A 870 -15.32 6.38 -15.48
CA GLU A 870 -15.80 7.68 -14.97
C GLU A 870 -17.28 7.63 -14.55
N ASN A 871 -18.13 7.00 -15.37
CA ASN A 871 -19.54 6.82 -15.07
C ASN A 871 -19.76 6.01 -13.79
N LYS A 872 -18.98 4.94 -13.58
CA LYS A 872 -19.02 4.15 -12.34
C LYS A 872 -18.64 5.00 -11.12
N LEU A 873 -17.56 5.78 -11.21
CA LEU A 873 -17.14 6.70 -10.13
C LEU A 873 -18.22 7.75 -9.81
N CYS A 874 -18.87 8.29 -10.83
CA CYS A 874 -19.98 9.23 -10.68
C CYS A 874 -21.19 8.59 -9.98
N LYS A 875 -21.55 7.36 -10.35
CA LYS A 875 -22.64 6.59 -9.73
C LYS A 875 -22.36 6.32 -8.24
N ILE A 876 -21.12 6.01 -7.89
CA ILE A 876 -20.68 5.84 -6.50
C ILE A 876 -20.86 7.16 -5.73
N GLY A 877 -20.37 8.28 -6.28
CA GLY A 877 -20.52 9.60 -5.68
C GLY A 877 -21.98 10.02 -5.46
N HIS A 878 -22.83 9.75 -6.45
CA HIS A 878 -24.27 9.95 -6.35
C HIS A 878 -24.86 9.12 -5.19
N THR A 879 -24.63 7.80 -5.18
CA THR A 879 -25.18 6.89 -4.16
C THR A 879 -24.77 7.30 -2.74
N ARG A 880 -23.50 7.70 -2.56
CA ARG A 880 -22.97 8.22 -1.28
C ARG A 880 -23.67 9.51 -0.86
N ALA A 881 -23.80 10.48 -1.77
CA ALA A 881 -24.43 11.76 -1.47
C ALA A 881 -25.90 11.59 -1.11
N LEU A 882 -26.61 10.76 -1.88
CA LEU A 882 -28.01 10.45 -1.66
C LEU A 882 -28.22 9.83 -0.27
N THR A 883 -27.38 8.86 0.08
CA THR A 883 -27.42 8.20 1.39
C THR A 883 -27.15 9.18 2.53
N GLN A 884 -26.08 9.99 2.43
CA GLN A 884 -25.72 10.94 3.48
C GLN A 884 -26.78 12.02 3.72
N ILE A 885 -27.33 12.61 2.64
CA ILE A 885 -28.35 13.66 2.75
C ILE A 885 -29.66 13.07 3.28
N SER A 886 -30.06 11.91 2.79
CA SER A 886 -31.27 11.21 3.25
C SER A 886 -31.17 10.84 4.74
N ASN A 887 -30.02 10.31 5.17
CA ASN A 887 -29.80 9.97 6.57
C ASN A 887 -29.82 11.21 7.48
N GLN A 888 -29.23 12.32 7.05
CA GLN A 888 -29.28 13.55 7.87
C GLN A 888 -30.70 14.09 7.99
N LEU A 889 -31.50 14.05 6.92
CA LEU A 889 -32.91 14.42 6.98
C LEU A 889 -33.67 13.54 7.99
N ALA A 890 -33.45 12.22 7.94
CA ALA A 890 -34.04 11.27 8.88
C ALA A 890 -33.66 11.55 10.35
N ARG A 891 -32.40 11.91 10.61
CA ARG A 891 -31.88 12.18 11.97
C ARG A 891 -32.48 13.44 12.60
N LEU A 892 -32.83 14.44 11.78
CA LEU A 892 -33.31 15.75 12.24
C LEU A 892 -34.85 15.91 12.21
N SER A 893 -35.54 15.03 11.48
CA SER A 893 -37.00 15.13 11.31
C SER A 893 -37.77 14.59 12.52
N GLU A 894 -38.64 15.43 13.08
CA GLU A 894 -39.59 15.06 14.15
C GLU A 894 -40.90 14.46 13.56
N LYS A 895 -41.23 14.84 12.31
CA LYS A 895 -42.33 14.27 11.52
C LYS A 895 -41.77 13.10 10.72
N GLY A 896 -42.51 12.00 10.57
CA GLY A 896 -42.00 10.77 9.93
C GLY A 896 -41.24 10.99 8.61
N PHE A 897 -40.23 10.15 8.36
CA PHE A 897 -39.35 10.19 7.20
C PHE A 897 -39.63 9.00 6.26
N GLU A 898 -39.94 9.28 4.99
CA GLU A 898 -40.11 8.26 3.94
C GLU A 898 -38.87 8.24 3.03
N LYS A 899 -38.06 7.18 3.15
CA LYS A 899 -36.79 7.04 2.44
C LYS A 899 -36.97 7.04 0.92
N GLU A 900 -37.98 6.35 0.40
CA GLU A 900 -38.25 6.27 -1.04
C GLU A 900 -38.67 7.62 -1.63
N LYS A 901 -39.54 8.37 -0.93
CA LYS A 901 -39.97 9.69 -1.37
C LYS A 901 -38.81 10.69 -1.38
N ALA A 902 -37.96 10.66 -0.37
CA ALA A 902 -36.74 11.47 -0.34
C ALA A 902 -35.78 11.09 -1.49
N ALA A 903 -35.62 9.79 -1.77
CA ALA A 903 -34.79 9.33 -2.88
C ALA A 903 -35.30 9.80 -4.25
N ASN A 904 -36.60 9.73 -4.50
CA ASN A 904 -37.23 10.18 -5.75
C ASN A 904 -37.04 11.68 -6.02
N ILE A 905 -36.94 12.50 -4.97
CA ILE A 905 -36.72 13.96 -5.09
C ILE A 905 -35.23 14.30 -5.17
N LEU A 906 -34.40 13.65 -4.37
CA LEU A 906 -32.98 13.97 -4.27
C LEU A 906 -32.16 13.39 -5.42
N SER A 907 -32.51 12.21 -5.94
CA SER A 907 -31.74 11.53 -6.99
C SER A 907 -31.59 12.40 -8.26
N PRO A 908 -32.67 12.95 -8.87
CA PRO A 908 -32.55 13.78 -10.06
C PRO A 908 -31.72 15.07 -9.84
N LEU A 909 -31.75 15.61 -8.61
CA LEU A 909 -30.94 16.78 -8.26
C LEU A 909 -29.45 16.42 -8.17
N LEU A 910 -29.14 15.24 -7.64
CA LEU A 910 -27.77 14.74 -7.51
C LEU A 910 -27.19 14.29 -8.85
N ASP A 911 -27.99 13.82 -9.79
CA ASP A 911 -27.57 13.50 -11.16
C ASP A 911 -26.94 14.70 -11.87
N VAL A 912 -27.45 15.92 -11.63
CA VAL A 912 -26.92 17.16 -12.23
C VAL A 912 -25.46 17.41 -11.83
N VAL A 913 -25.06 17.04 -10.62
CA VAL A 913 -23.73 17.32 -10.06
C VAL A 913 -22.78 16.12 -10.09
N ASN A 914 -23.28 14.93 -10.45
CA ASN A 914 -22.52 13.68 -10.59
C ASN A 914 -22.52 13.20 -12.05
N GLN A 915 -22.26 14.10 -13.00
CA GLN A 915 -22.13 13.75 -14.42
C GLN A 915 -20.68 13.47 -14.83
N ARG A 916 -19.72 13.99 -14.07
CA ARG A 916 -18.28 13.86 -14.29
C ARG A 916 -17.53 13.87 -12.96
N VAL A 917 -16.35 13.29 -13.00
CA VAL A 917 -15.40 13.38 -11.88
C VAL A 917 -14.70 14.73 -11.96
N SER A 918 -14.79 15.51 -10.88
CA SER A 918 -14.22 16.85 -10.81
C SER A 918 -12.68 16.76 -10.71
N ILE A 919 -11.96 17.20 -11.76
CA ILE A 919 -10.49 17.29 -11.78
C ILE A 919 -10.06 18.75 -11.68
N GLU A 920 -9.68 19.18 -10.47
CA GLU A 920 -9.26 20.56 -10.20
C GLU A 920 -7.73 20.71 -10.22
N ASP A 921 -7.16 21.29 -11.30
CA ASP A 921 -5.75 21.68 -11.27
C ASP A 921 -5.55 22.92 -10.38
N ARG A 922 -4.85 22.72 -9.25
CA ARG A 922 -4.51 23.80 -8.30
C ARG A 922 -3.71 24.92 -8.96
N LYS A 923 -2.88 24.66 -9.97
CA LYS A 923 -2.14 25.69 -10.72
C LYS A 923 -3.09 26.62 -11.44
N VAL A 924 -4.11 26.07 -12.11
CA VAL A 924 -5.16 26.86 -12.79
C VAL A 924 -5.93 27.69 -11.77
N LEU A 925 -6.33 27.10 -10.64
CA LEU A 925 -7.01 27.84 -9.57
C LEU A 925 -6.15 28.96 -8.97
N VAL A 926 -4.85 28.74 -8.80
CA VAL A 926 -3.90 29.75 -8.31
C VAL A 926 -3.73 30.87 -9.33
N LYS A 927 -3.60 30.54 -10.62
CA LYS A 927 -3.51 31.53 -11.70
C LYS A 927 -4.78 32.39 -11.78
N LEU A 928 -5.96 31.76 -11.71
CA LEU A 928 -7.24 32.46 -11.62
C LEU A 928 -7.30 33.42 -10.42
N LYS A 929 -6.92 32.94 -9.22
CA LYS A 929 -6.89 33.77 -8.00
C LYS A 929 -5.91 34.94 -8.12
N LYS A 930 -4.75 34.73 -8.74
CA LYS A 930 -3.69 35.74 -8.93
C LYS A 930 -3.87 36.58 -10.21
N LYS A 931 -4.95 36.38 -10.97
CA LYS A 931 -5.21 37.03 -12.27
C LYS A 931 -4.06 36.86 -13.29
N ILE A 932 -3.38 35.71 -13.23
CA ILE A 932 -2.32 35.35 -14.17
C ILE A 932 -2.99 34.81 -15.46
N PRO A 933 -2.54 35.21 -16.66
CA PRO A 933 -3.08 34.69 -17.91
C PRO A 933 -3.04 33.16 -17.98
N LEU A 934 -4.15 32.58 -18.45
CA LEU A 934 -4.29 31.14 -18.67
C LEU A 934 -3.99 30.81 -20.14
N ASN A 935 -3.30 29.71 -20.40
CA ASN A 935 -3.19 29.14 -21.75
C ASN A 935 -4.53 28.52 -22.20
N LYS A 936 -4.63 28.08 -23.46
CA LYS A 936 -5.90 27.54 -24.02
C LYS A 936 -6.44 26.32 -23.25
N LEU A 937 -5.58 25.41 -22.82
CA LEU A 937 -5.98 24.22 -22.05
C LEU A 937 -6.46 24.61 -20.65
N GLU A 938 -5.73 25.52 -20.00
CA GLU A 938 -6.08 26.05 -18.68
C GLU A 938 -7.41 26.83 -18.72
N GLN A 939 -7.70 27.55 -19.81
CA GLN A 939 -8.99 28.22 -20.03
C GLN A 939 -10.14 27.22 -20.17
N MET A 940 -9.92 26.13 -20.91
CA MET A 940 -10.91 25.07 -21.07
C MET A 940 -11.21 24.39 -19.72
N GLN A 941 -10.17 24.09 -18.94
CA GLN A 941 -10.32 23.53 -17.60
C GLN A 941 -11.02 24.51 -16.64
N ALA A 942 -10.66 25.79 -16.65
CA ALA A 942 -11.32 26.82 -15.85
C ALA A 942 -12.82 26.92 -16.17
N LYS A 943 -13.20 26.79 -17.45
CA LYS A 943 -14.60 26.78 -17.88
C LYS A 943 -15.35 25.57 -17.31
N ILE A 944 -14.76 24.38 -17.38
CA ILE A 944 -15.34 23.15 -16.82
C ILE A 944 -15.55 23.28 -15.31
N VAL A 945 -14.53 23.72 -14.56
CA VAL A 945 -14.62 23.94 -13.11
C VAL A 945 -15.72 24.95 -12.78
N TYR A 946 -15.83 26.03 -13.54
CA TYR A 946 -16.89 27.03 -13.34
C TYR A 946 -18.29 26.45 -13.58
N GLU A 947 -18.48 25.70 -14.67
CA GLU A 947 -19.75 25.04 -14.98
C GLU A 947 -20.18 24.07 -13.87
N GLU A 948 -19.26 23.28 -13.33
CA GLU A 948 -19.53 22.37 -12.21
C GLU A 948 -19.92 23.12 -10.93
N LEU A 949 -19.21 24.21 -10.60
CA LEU A 949 -19.55 25.05 -9.46
C LEU A 949 -20.93 25.71 -9.61
N GLN A 950 -21.34 26.08 -10.83
CA GLN A 950 -22.67 26.64 -11.09
C GLN A 950 -23.76 25.58 -10.91
N LYS A 951 -23.55 24.36 -11.44
CA LYS A 951 -24.46 23.22 -11.23
C LYS A 951 -24.63 22.94 -9.73
N LEU A 952 -23.53 22.91 -8.97
CA LEU A 952 -23.57 22.69 -7.52
C LEU A 952 -24.32 23.78 -6.76
N LYS A 953 -24.13 25.05 -7.13
CA LYS A 953 -24.89 26.18 -6.56
C LYS A 953 -26.39 26.10 -6.88
N SER A 954 -26.75 25.64 -8.07
CA SER A 954 -28.16 25.45 -8.43
C SER A 954 -28.81 24.33 -7.60
N VAL A 955 -28.10 23.22 -7.38
CA VAL A 955 -28.62 22.05 -6.66
C VAL A 955 -28.68 22.29 -5.14
N GLN A 956 -27.70 22.96 -4.54
CA GLN A 956 -27.67 23.16 -3.09
C GLN A 956 -28.88 23.94 -2.57
N GLY A 957 -29.39 24.92 -3.32
CA GLY A 957 -30.58 25.70 -2.97
C GLY A 957 -31.84 24.82 -2.94
N ASN A 958 -32.04 24.02 -3.98
CA ASN A 958 -33.18 23.10 -4.08
C ASN A 958 -33.23 22.08 -2.94
N ILE A 959 -32.07 21.54 -2.54
CA ILE A 959 -31.97 20.61 -1.41
C ILE A 959 -32.26 21.33 -0.09
N VAL A 960 -31.74 22.56 0.11
CA VAL A 960 -32.07 23.35 1.30
C VAL A 960 -33.58 23.65 1.37
N ASP A 961 -34.20 23.98 0.25
CA ASP A 961 -35.65 24.24 0.19
C ASP A 961 -36.47 22.97 0.46
N TYR A 962 -35.98 21.80 0.06
CA TYR A 962 -36.57 20.51 0.46
C TYR A 962 -36.51 20.30 1.98
N PHE A 963 -35.38 20.59 2.64
CA PHE A 963 -35.28 20.52 4.11
C PHE A 963 -36.22 21.50 4.82
N LYS A 964 -36.46 22.69 4.26
CA LYS A 964 -37.40 23.67 4.84
C LYS A 964 -38.84 23.14 4.94
N GLN A 965 -39.24 22.21 4.07
CA GLN A 965 -40.57 21.57 4.14
C GLN A 965 -40.77 20.75 5.44
N TYR A 966 -39.66 20.41 6.11
CA TYR A 966 -39.64 19.69 7.40
C TYR A 966 -39.29 20.60 8.58
N ASP A 967 -39.42 21.93 8.43
CA ASP A 967 -39.08 22.92 9.46
C ASP A 967 -37.59 22.83 9.89
N LEU A 968 -36.69 22.52 8.95
CA LEU A 968 -35.24 22.39 9.15
C LEU A 968 -34.47 23.54 8.50
N ILE A 969 -33.58 24.18 9.25
CA ILE A 969 -32.70 25.25 8.76
C ILE A 969 -31.33 24.66 8.44
N MET A 970 -31.11 24.34 7.16
CA MET A 970 -29.81 23.86 6.67
C MET A 970 -29.06 24.95 5.92
N LYS A 971 -27.74 25.02 6.14
CA LYS A 971 -26.87 25.92 5.37
C LYS A 971 -26.51 25.31 4.03
N GLU A 972 -26.55 26.10 2.97
CA GLU A 972 -26.06 25.69 1.64
C GLU A 972 -24.62 25.16 1.70
N SER A 973 -23.78 25.72 2.57
CA SER A 973 -22.40 25.27 2.75
C SER A 973 -22.29 23.82 3.26
N TRP A 974 -23.26 23.35 4.03
CA TRP A 974 -23.32 21.97 4.50
C TRP A 974 -23.69 21.03 3.35
N VAL A 975 -24.72 21.36 2.56
CA VAL A 975 -25.13 20.56 1.39
C VAL A 975 -23.99 20.47 0.39
N ARG A 976 -23.35 21.63 0.10
CA ARG A 976 -22.19 21.70 -0.77
C ARG A 976 -21.08 20.76 -0.31
N LYS A 977 -20.71 20.84 0.97
CA LYS A 977 -19.65 20.01 1.56
C LYS A 977 -20.02 18.53 1.52
N THR A 978 -21.27 18.17 1.78
CA THR A 978 -21.76 16.79 1.77
C THR A 978 -21.67 16.20 0.37
N ILE A 979 -22.17 16.90 -0.65
CA ILE A 979 -22.08 16.45 -2.06
C ILE A 979 -20.61 16.33 -2.49
N THR A 980 -19.79 17.35 -2.21
CA THR A 980 -18.37 17.32 -2.58
C THR A 980 -17.61 16.17 -1.90
N ASN A 981 -17.86 15.94 -0.61
CA ASN A 981 -17.20 14.87 0.15
C ASN A 981 -17.72 13.47 -0.22
N ALA A 982 -18.90 13.36 -0.80
CA ALA A 982 -19.47 12.10 -1.24
C ALA A 982 -18.89 11.62 -2.58
N LYS A 983 -18.42 12.53 -3.43
CA LYS A 983 -17.70 12.17 -4.65
C LYS A 983 -16.46 11.34 -4.31
N VAL A 984 -16.09 10.44 -5.21
CA VAL A 984 -14.80 9.74 -5.11
C VAL A 984 -13.69 10.78 -5.14
N SER A 985 -12.86 10.81 -4.10
CA SER A 985 -11.73 11.73 -4.01
C SER A 985 -10.66 11.24 -4.98
N VAL A 986 -10.46 11.99 -6.06
CA VAL A 986 -9.32 11.75 -6.95
C VAL A 986 -8.03 12.01 -6.19
N ALA A 987 -7.10 11.07 -6.24
CA ALA A 987 -5.76 11.23 -5.67
C ALA A 987 -4.90 12.15 -6.55
N GLY A 988 -4.19 13.09 -5.92
CA GLY A 988 -3.40 14.14 -6.57
C GLY A 988 -4.06 15.50 -6.58
#